data_AF-A0A838PHN5-F1
#
_entry.id   AF-A0A838PHN5-F1
#
_cell.length_a   1.000
_cell.length_b   1.000
_cell.length_c   1.000
_cell.angle_alpha   90.00
_cell.angle_beta   90.00
_cell.angle_gamma   90.00
#
_symmetry.space_group_name_H-M   'P 1'
#
loop_
_entity.id
_entity.type
_entity.pdbx_description
1 polymer ?
#
loop_
_entity_poly.entity_id
_entity_poly.type
_entity_poly.pdbx_seq_one_letter_code
_entity_poly.pdbx_strand_id
1 'polypeptide(L)'
;MTNDKSLRLIVDGSLVEFFAGDNALVALLRAGLHPSQGGCLCLAGDCPHCLATVDGVSYVRTCQVAARPGMVIKRHPSDAPPPLPVGDCPGTDIIARHIYCDVVVIGMGESGRAAAAEAQRDGKDVITLDAAAGQEVIGIYPGPLVVARTRDGMADVHPHGEIVVATGAAEIHPVAPGNHLAGIVTARAATRLAVAGIDLGRVVAIGTPPEGIAVEQAAGELVRFDGVDRVEAVVMRNENGSERKIECDTVSIGLGLCPRDALLRMGNGLAVRAVGAAARTSDIPACPRAGTVCHCAGVTVDDLESVRARGFHELELVKRATLAGTGTCQGSVCLPYIRSFLADRGESLQPPFTARPVTRQLTVGEAAASSYHQATPRTALDGEHRRLGAQMERAGGWWRPWSYGDTVGEYWAVRKGVSIGDVSTLGKMLVSGPGALELLERLYPTKVATLKPGRSRYVLLLNERGYVLDDGLICRDDKTRFTLTFTSGGSSFAELWVRDWAESWRLDVRLLNQTMSLGAINVTGPLAHELLARAGVGDPPQYLHHRTATVTGILCRVFRLSFTGEVSYELHHSVADSVTLWRRLLRLGADLGIKPHGVEALLMLRLEKGHIVVGQDTDFDSTPRRINHEWAVKLDKPDFVGRQAILRTDKVPLDRQLAGLEMEGPAPAEGALIWKGSDYVGFVTSSVFSPVLGKAVMLGWLKLLEGELPAELTIVGRPARRVPTPFYDSEGSRARA
;
A
#
# COMPACT_ATOMS: atom_id res chain seq x y z
N MET A 1 14.31 22.83 50.48
CA MET A 1 13.78 23.71 49.41
C MET A 1 14.86 23.85 48.35
N THR A 2 14.94 22.90 47.43
CA THR A 2 15.78 23.00 46.22
C THR A 2 15.05 23.90 45.22
N ASN A 3 15.76 24.90 44.71
CA ASN A 3 15.32 25.84 43.68
C ASN A 3 14.99 25.06 42.39
N ASP A 4 13.76 24.60 42.23
CA ASP A 4 13.32 23.90 41.04
C ASP A 4 13.09 24.94 39.94
N LYS A 5 13.93 24.91 38.89
CA LYS A 5 13.84 25.88 37.79
C LYS A 5 12.48 25.70 37.10
N SER A 6 11.62 26.72 37.16
CA SER A 6 10.37 26.78 36.40
C SER A 6 10.63 26.49 34.92
N LEU A 7 10.13 25.37 34.42
CA LEU A 7 10.22 25.00 33.01
C LEU A 7 9.07 25.67 32.25
N ARG A 8 9.23 25.92 30.95
CA ARG A 8 8.24 26.65 30.14
C ARG A 8 7.87 25.91 28.86
N LEU A 9 6.58 25.93 28.55
CA LEU A 9 6.01 25.51 27.27
C LEU A 9 5.15 26.63 26.69
N ILE A 10 4.72 26.50 25.44
CA ILE A 10 3.91 27.49 24.74
C ILE A 10 2.49 26.95 24.58
N VAL A 11 1.48 27.67 25.06
CA VAL A 11 0.06 27.36 24.85
C VAL A 11 -0.61 28.52 24.14
N ASP A 12 -1.18 28.27 22.96
CA ASP A 12 -1.85 29.30 22.14
C ASP A 12 -1.03 30.58 21.96
N GLY A 13 0.30 30.44 21.82
CA GLY A 13 1.25 31.54 21.66
C GLY A 13 1.74 32.18 22.96
N SER A 14 1.24 31.77 24.13
CA SER A 14 1.64 32.29 25.44
C SER A 14 2.55 31.33 26.20
N LEU A 15 3.52 31.85 26.95
CA LEU A 15 4.39 31.02 27.81
C LEU A 15 3.63 30.58 29.07
N VAL A 16 3.69 29.28 29.36
CA VAL A 16 3.09 28.65 30.54
C VAL A 16 4.17 27.90 31.32
N GLU A 17 4.17 28.07 32.65
CA GLU A 17 5.09 27.38 33.55
C GLU A 17 4.57 25.99 33.94
N PHE A 18 5.48 25.03 34.07
CA PHE A 18 5.18 23.68 34.53
C PHE A 18 6.32 23.12 35.40
N PHE A 19 6.02 22.07 36.17
CA PHE A 19 7.00 21.40 37.03
C PHE A 19 7.44 20.04 36.47
N ALA A 20 8.61 19.59 36.88
CA ALA A 20 9.09 18.25 36.51
C ALA A 20 8.07 17.18 36.95
N GLY A 21 7.66 16.33 35.99
CA GLY A 21 6.64 15.30 36.21
C GLY A 21 5.21 15.69 35.80
N ASP A 22 4.95 16.97 35.53
CA ASP A 22 3.66 17.40 34.96
C ASP A 22 3.46 16.76 33.57
N ASN A 23 2.22 16.35 33.28
CA ASN A 23 1.79 16.14 31.90
C ASN A 23 1.24 17.46 31.32
N ALA A 24 1.08 17.51 29.99
CA ALA A 24 0.63 18.72 29.31
C ALA A 24 -0.73 19.22 29.81
N LEU A 25 -1.66 18.33 30.20
CA LEU A 25 -2.95 18.73 30.78
C LEU A 25 -2.78 19.38 32.16
N VAL A 26 -1.94 18.83 33.03
CA VAL A 26 -1.69 19.40 34.36
C VAL A 26 -1.05 20.79 34.24
N ALA A 27 -0.10 20.97 33.32
CA ALA A 27 0.48 22.27 33.03
C ALA A 27 -0.57 23.30 32.58
N LEU A 28 -1.50 22.90 31.70
CA LEU A 28 -2.63 23.74 31.28
C LEU A 28 -3.49 24.14 32.47
N LEU A 29 -3.95 23.17 33.26
CA LEU A 29 -4.85 23.41 34.40
C LEU A 29 -4.21 24.29 35.47
N ARG A 30 -2.90 24.12 35.73
CA ARG A 30 -2.14 24.94 36.67
C ARG A 30 -2.11 26.41 36.26
N ALA A 31 -2.08 26.69 34.96
CA ALA A 31 -2.17 28.04 34.42
C ALA A 31 -3.60 28.58 34.34
N GLY A 32 -4.58 27.87 34.91
CA GLY A 32 -6.00 28.22 34.79
C GLY A 32 -6.57 27.99 33.39
N LEU A 33 -5.85 27.29 32.52
CA LEU A 33 -6.29 26.99 31.15
C LEU A 33 -6.99 25.63 31.12
N HIS A 34 -8.22 25.63 30.59
CA HIS A 34 -9.00 24.43 30.40
C HIS A 34 -9.07 24.02 28.92
N PRO A 35 -9.30 22.74 28.62
CA PRO A 35 -9.65 22.32 27.27
C PRO A 35 -10.93 23.01 26.79
N SER A 36 -10.95 23.44 25.52
CA SER A 36 -11.98 24.34 24.96
C SER A 36 -13.40 23.77 24.95
N GLN A 37 -13.58 22.45 24.99
CA GLN A 37 -14.89 21.80 24.95
C GLN A 37 -15.40 21.38 26.35
N GLY A 38 -14.63 21.67 27.41
CA GLY A 38 -14.97 21.28 28.78
C GLY A 38 -15.20 19.77 28.96
N GLY A 39 -16.04 19.42 29.93
CA GLY A 39 -16.47 18.06 30.25
C GLY A 39 -15.61 17.33 31.28
N CYS A 40 -16.05 16.14 31.66
CA CYS A 40 -15.44 15.37 32.75
C CYS A 40 -14.02 14.88 32.39
N LEU A 41 -13.00 15.32 33.13
CA LEU A 41 -11.61 14.91 32.88
C LEU A 41 -11.25 13.62 33.63
N CYS A 42 -10.70 12.62 32.92
CA CYS A 42 -10.28 11.35 33.51
C CYS A 42 -8.77 11.24 33.82
N LEU A 43 -7.94 12.11 33.24
CA LEU A 43 -6.47 12.06 33.34
C LEU A 43 -5.86 10.68 32.99
N ALA A 44 -6.58 9.86 32.21
CA ALA A 44 -6.21 8.47 31.96
C ALA A 44 -6.25 8.08 30.48
N GLY A 45 -6.48 9.05 29.59
CA GLY A 45 -6.49 8.85 28.13
C GLY A 45 -7.79 8.27 27.56
N ASP A 46 -8.82 8.07 28.37
CA ASP A 46 -10.09 7.48 27.92
C ASP A 46 -11.03 8.50 27.29
N CYS A 47 -11.05 9.72 27.82
CA CYS A 47 -12.03 10.73 27.45
C CYS A 47 -11.57 11.64 26.29
N PRO A 48 -12.49 12.23 25.51
CA PRO A 48 -12.14 13.10 24.38
C PRO A 48 -11.83 14.55 24.78
N HIS A 49 -11.96 14.91 26.06
CA HIS A 49 -12.03 16.31 26.48
C HIS A 49 -10.69 17.04 26.40
N CYS A 50 -9.55 16.35 26.61
CA CYS A 50 -8.23 16.98 26.71
C CYS A 50 -7.43 16.97 25.39
N LEU A 51 -8.11 16.91 24.24
CA LEU A 51 -7.47 16.88 22.93
C LEU A 51 -6.93 18.26 22.53
N ALA A 52 -5.71 18.29 22.01
CA ALA A 52 -5.06 19.48 21.49
C ALA A 52 -4.13 19.13 20.32
N THR A 53 -3.67 20.15 19.60
CA THR A 53 -2.54 20.03 18.68
C THR A 53 -1.26 20.23 19.47
N VAL A 54 -0.41 19.21 19.54
CA VAL A 54 0.88 19.25 20.25
C VAL A 54 2.01 19.09 19.24
N ASP A 55 2.89 20.07 19.17
CA ASP A 55 4.03 20.12 18.22
C ASP A 55 3.62 19.83 16.77
N GLY A 56 2.47 20.37 16.35
CA GLY A 56 1.91 20.21 15.01
C GLY A 56 1.06 18.96 14.79
N VAL A 57 0.98 18.05 15.77
CA VAL A 57 0.14 16.84 15.69
C VAL A 57 -1.20 17.09 16.38
N SER A 58 -2.28 17.10 15.60
CA SER A 58 -3.66 17.29 16.10
C SER A 58 -4.22 16.04 16.79
N TYR A 59 -5.23 16.23 17.64
CA TYR A 59 -5.91 15.16 18.39
C TYR A 59 -5.00 14.39 19.36
N VAL A 60 -3.99 15.06 19.91
CA VAL A 60 -3.13 14.53 20.96
C VAL A 60 -3.81 14.68 22.31
N ARG A 61 -3.83 13.61 23.12
CA ARG A 61 -4.35 13.63 24.49
C ARG A 61 -3.31 14.25 25.41
N THR A 62 -3.52 15.50 25.81
CA THR A 62 -2.58 16.23 26.68
C THR A 62 -2.34 15.55 28.02
N CYS A 63 -3.30 14.76 28.54
CA CYS A 63 -3.12 14.00 29.78
C CYS A 63 -2.21 12.76 29.64
N GLN A 64 -1.81 12.38 28.43
CA GLN A 64 -0.92 11.24 28.16
C GLN A 64 0.45 11.67 27.64
N VAL A 65 0.71 12.98 27.55
CA VAL A 65 2.00 13.51 27.06
C VAL A 65 2.69 14.24 28.20
N ALA A 66 3.91 13.81 28.54
CA ALA A 66 4.75 14.51 29.50
C ALA A 66 5.06 15.94 29.02
N ALA A 67 4.89 16.94 29.89
CA ALA A 67 5.26 18.31 29.59
C ALA A 67 6.79 18.41 29.43
N ARG A 68 7.25 19.17 28.42
CA ARG A 68 8.67 19.36 28.14
C ARG A 68 8.97 20.81 27.74
N PRO A 69 10.18 21.31 28.01
CA PRO A 69 10.55 22.67 27.62
C PRO A 69 10.40 22.88 26.11
N GLY A 70 9.80 24.01 25.73
CA GLY A 70 9.61 24.37 24.31
C GLY A 70 8.49 23.62 23.57
N MET A 71 7.76 22.71 24.25
CA MET A 71 6.54 22.12 23.68
C MET A 71 5.56 23.21 23.26
N VAL A 72 4.94 23.06 22.09
CA VAL A 72 3.90 23.95 21.59
C VAL A 72 2.56 23.23 21.61
N ILE A 73 1.62 23.77 22.37
CA ILE A 73 0.25 23.30 22.47
C ILE A 73 -0.65 24.34 21.83
N LYS A 74 -1.51 23.92 20.92
CA LYS A 74 -2.65 24.71 20.44
C LYS A 74 -3.92 23.99 20.84
N ARG A 75 -4.74 24.61 21.68
CA ARG A 75 -6.04 24.04 22.04
C ARG A 75 -6.91 24.01 20.79
N HIS A 76 -7.71 22.96 20.65
CA HIS A 76 -8.62 22.86 19.52
C HIS A 76 -9.72 23.93 19.61
N PRO A 77 -10.26 24.40 18.47
CA PRO A 77 -11.47 25.23 18.47
C PRO A 77 -12.64 24.51 19.15
N SER A 78 -13.53 25.28 19.78
CA SER A 78 -14.73 24.74 20.44
C SER A 78 -15.79 24.28 19.45
N ASP A 79 -15.85 24.90 18.27
CA ASP A 79 -16.92 24.81 17.27
C ASP A 79 -16.48 24.21 15.92
N ALA A 80 -15.19 23.88 15.77
CA ALA A 80 -14.64 23.33 14.54
C ALA A 80 -13.55 22.28 14.81
N PRO A 81 -13.33 21.32 13.88
CA PRO A 81 -12.14 20.50 13.89
C PRO A 81 -10.85 21.35 13.85
N PRO A 82 -9.74 20.90 14.46
CA PRO A 82 -8.46 21.55 14.28
C PRO A 82 -8.09 21.58 12.78
N PRO A 83 -7.42 22.66 12.31
CA PRO A 83 -6.99 22.74 10.92
C PRO A 83 -6.02 21.60 10.60
N LEU A 84 -6.12 21.08 9.37
CA LEU A 84 -5.12 20.16 8.85
C LEU A 84 -3.81 20.92 8.64
N PRO A 85 -2.64 20.28 8.86
CA PRO A 85 -1.37 20.89 8.54
C PRO A 85 -1.32 21.22 7.04
N VAL A 86 -0.88 22.44 6.71
CA VAL A 86 -0.79 22.96 5.34
C VAL A 86 0.69 23.03 4.95
N GLY A 87 1.09 22.33 3.88
CA GLY A 87 2.44 22.36 3.30
C GLY A 87 3.14 20.99 3.24
N ASP A 88 4.04 20.83 2.26
CA ASP A 88 4.93 19.68 2.11
C ASP A 88 6.15 19.82 3.03
N CYS A 89 5.93 19.89 4.34
CA CYS A 89 7.04 19.68 5.28
C CYS A 89 7.32 18.17 5.30
N PRO A 90 8.53 17.71 4.95
CA PRO A 90 8.91 16.33 5.18
C PRO A 90 8.67 16.03 6.67
N GLY A 91 7.77 15.09 6.96
CA GLY A 91 7.61 14.59 8.31
C GLY A 91 8.93 14.01 8.82
N THR A 92 9.08 13.90 10.13
CA THR A 92 10.21 13.17 10.72
C THR A 92 10.18 11.73 10.24
N ASP A 93 11.34 11.16 9.90
CA ASP A 93 11.46 9.74 9.58
C ASP A 93 10.90 8.90 10.74
N ILE A 94 9.93 8.05 10.44
CA ILE A 94 9.31 7.17 11.43
C ILE A 94 9.83 5.76 11.18
N ILE A 95 10.61 5.25 12.14
CA ILE A 95 11.21 3.93 12.05
C ILE A 95 10.21 2.91 12.59
N ALA A 96 9.96 1.84 11.83
CA ALA A 96 9.30 0.65 12.33
C ALA A 96 10.34 -0.42 12.73
N ARG A 97 10.14 -1.06 13.89
CA ARG A 97 10.98 -2.15 14.39
C ARG A 97 10.16 -3.42 14.54
N HIS A 98 10.62 -4.50 13.94
CA HIS A 98 10.03 -5.83 14.12
C HIS A 98 10.72 -6.54 15.29
N ILE A 99 9.93 -6.94 16.28
CA ILE A 99 10.39 -7.57 17.53
C ILE A 99 9.69 -8.91 17.66
N TYR A 100 10.42 -9.97 18.02
CA TYR A 100 9.88 -11.31 18.22
C TYR A 100 10.05 -11.71 19.68
N CYS A 101 9.04 -12.36 20.26
CA CYS A 101 9.07 -12.80 21.65
C CYS A 101 8.14 -14.00 21.86
N ASP A 102 8.18 -14.62 23.04
CA ASP A 102 7.20 -15.64 23.41
C ASP A 102 5.91 -15.01 23.93
N VAL A 103 6.04 -14.00 24.79
CA VAL A 103 4.91 -13.36 25.47
C VAL A 103 5.03 -11.85 25.37
N VAL A 104 3.92 -11.19 25.06
CA VAL A 104 3.82 -9.73 25.18
C VAL A 104 2.78 -9.35 26.23
N VAL A 105 3.19 -8.53 27.20
CA VAL A 105 2.32 -8.03 28.27
C VAL A 105 2.03 -6.55 28.05
N ILE A 106 0.74 -6.22 27.93
CA ILE A 106 0.25 -4.88 27.61
C ILE A 106 -0.35 -4.24 28.88
N GLY A 107 0.30 -3.20 29.39
CA GLY A 107 -0.02 -2.54 30.65
C GLY A 107 0.77 -3.12 31.81
N MET A 108 1.51 -2.27 32.51
CA MET A 108 2.44 -2.65 33.57
C MET A 108 1.97 -2.16 34.94
N GLY A 109 0.65 -2.18 35.18
CA GLY A 109 0.06 -2.14 36.52
C GLY A 109 0.41 -3.40 37.33
N GLU A 110 -0.16 -3.52 38.52
CA GLU A 110 0.11 -4.66 39.43
C GLU A 110 -0.08 -6.02 38.75
N SER A 111 -1.23 -6.24 38.11
CA SER A 111 -1.54 -7.49 37.41
C SER A 111 -0.65 -7.76 36.20
N GLY A 112 -0.24 -6.71 35.48
CA GLY A 112 0.68 -6.83 34.35
C GLY A 112 2.09 -7.22 34.78
N ARG A 113 2.61 -6.58 35.84
CA ARG A 113 3.90 -6.96 36.44
C ARG A 113 3.90 -8.39 36.95
N ALA A 114 2.81 -8.81 37.59
CA ALA A 114 2.66 -10.20 38.06
C ALA A 114 2.70 -11.20 36.89
N ALA A 115 1.95 -10.94 35.81
CA ALA A 115 1.92 -11.80 34.63
C ALA A 115 3.26 -11.83 33.88
N ALA A 116 3.94 -10.69 33.76
CA ALA A 116 5.28 -10.63 33.16
C ALA A 116 6.30 -11.45 33.98
N ALA A 117 6.27 -11.30 35.31
CA ALA A 117 7.15 -12.04 36.20
C ALA A 117 6.85 -13.56 36.19
N GLU A 118 5.59 -13.95 36.03
CA GLU A 118 5.18 -15.35 35.84
C GLU A 118 5.76 -15.93 34.55
N ALA A 119 5.53 -15.30 33.40
CA ALA A 119 6.07 -15.75 32.12
C ALA A 119 7.60 -15.81 32.12
N GLN A 120 8.28 -14.84 32.76
CA GLN A 120 9.74 -14.85 32.92
C GLN A 120 10.22 -16.03 33.79
N ARG A 121 9.51 -16.37 34.88
CA ARG A 121 9.84 -17.55 35.70
C ARG A 121 9.69 -18.85 34.90
N ASP A 122 8.78 -18.89 33.94
CA ASP A 122 8.58 -20.01 33.03
C ASP A 122 9.59 -20.04 31.87
N GLY A 123 10.60 -19.17 31.90
CA GLY A 123 11.69 -19.11 30.92
C GLY A 123 11.27 -18.52 29.56
N LYS A 124 10.16 -17.78 29.50
CA LYS A 124 9.69 -17.12 28.29
C LYS A 124 10.45 -15.82 28.02
N ASP A 125 10.67 -15.51 26.74
CA ASP A 125 11.07 -14.18 26.32
C ASP A 125 9.87 -13.22 26.36
N VAL A 126 9.95 -12.19 27.21
CA VAL A 126 8.82 -11.32 27.54
C VAL A 126 9.09 -9.89 27.12
N ILE A 127 8.23 -9.37 26.23
CA ILE A 127 8.17 -7.95 25.90
C ILE A 127 7.04 -7.30 26.72
N THR A 128 7.32 -6.13 27.27
CA THR A 128 6.33 -5.34 28.02
C THR A 128 6.09 -4.02 27.31
N LEU A 129 4.82 -3.61 27.25
CA LEU A 129 4.39 -2.38 26.59
C LEU A 129 3.47 -1.62 27.55
N ASP A 130 3.86 -0.41 27.94
CA ASP A 130 3.05 0.42 28.83
C ASP A 130 2.90 1.87 28.35
N ALA A 131 1.64 2.34 28.29
CA ALA A 131 1.33 3.68 27.83
C ALA A 131 1.94 4.78 28.72
N ALA A 132 2.10 4.55 30.04
CA ALA A 132 2.76 5.53 30.93
C ALA A 132 4.27 5.61 30.69
N ALA A 133 4.88 4.57 30.11
CA ALA A 133 6.26 4.62 29.60
C ALA A 133 6.36 5.26 28.20
N GLY A 134 5.25 5.65 27.58
CA GLY A 134 5.19 6.14 26.21
C GLY A 134 5.20 5.03 25.15
N GLN A 135 4.81 3.81 25.53
CA GLN A 135 4.64 2.66 24.64
C GLN A 135 3.14 2.35 24.51
N GLU A 136 2.49 3.04 23.58
CA GLU A 136 1.05 2.97 23.42
C GLU A 136 0.67 1.87 22.41
N VAL A 137 0.03 0.81 22.88
CA VAL A 137 -0.47 -0.26 22.00
C VAL A 137 -1.71 0.20 21.26
N ILE A 138 -1.63 0.15 19.94
CA ILE A 138 -2.64 0.68 19.03
C ILE A 138 -3.57 -0.43 18.53
N GLY A 139 -3.09 -1.67 18.41
CA GLY A 139 -3.91 -2.76 17.92
C GLY A 139 -3.27 -4.13 18.02
N ILE A 140 -4.14 -5.14 17.97
CA ILE A 140 -3.78 -6.55 17.82
C ILE A 140 -4.35 -7.03 16.48
N TYR A 141 -3.52 -7.67 15.66
CA TYR A 141 -3.86 -8.12 14.31
C TYR A 141 -3.65 -9.65 14.17
N PRO A 142 -4.35 -10.31 13.22
CA PRO A 142 -4.07 -11.70 12.87
C PRO A 142 -2.61 -11.89 12.44
N GLY A 143 -1.96 -12.99 12.85
CA GLY A 143 -0.56 -13.25 12.52
C GLY A 143 0.35 -13.61 13.70
N PRO A 144 -0.15 -13.69 14.93
CA PRO A 144 -0.47 -12.53 15.80
C PRO A 144 0.55 -11.38 15.69
N LEU A 145 0.07 -10.14 15.65
CA LEU A 145 0.90 -8.93 15.64
C LEU A 145 0.34 -7.89 16.61
N VAL A 146 1.18 -7.37 17.50
CA VAL A 146 0.87 -6.25 18.39
C VAL A 146 1.62 -5.02 17.90
N VAL A 147 0.89 -3.99 17.47
CA VAL A 147 1.47 -2.74 16.98
C VAL A 147 1.42 -1.70 18.09
N ALA A 148 2.57 -1.10 18.39
CA ALA A 148 2.69 -0.05 19.40
C ALA A 148 3.43 1.18 18.86
N ARG A 149 2.95 2.36 19.26
CA ARG A 149 3.71 3.61 19.17
C ARG A 149 4.70 3.67 20.32
N THR A 150 5.94 4.00 20.04
CA THR A 150 7.00 4.24 21.03
C THR A 150 7.62 5.62 20.82
N ARG A 151 8.51 6.04 21.72
CA ARG A 151 9.27 7.29 21.55
C ARG A 151 10.20 7.28 20.32
N ASP A 152 10.60 6.09 19.86
CA ASP A 152 11.55 5.92 18.77
C ASP A 152 10.89 5.58 17.42
N GLY A 153 9.55 5.60 17.35
CA GLY A 153 8.77 5.18 16.19
C GLY A 153 7.82 4.03 16.50
N MET A 154 7.57 3.19 15.51
CA MET A 154 6.62 2.06 15.60
C MET A 154 7.32 0.76 16.01
N ALA A 155 6.65 -0.03 16.84
CA ALA A 155 7.08 -1.37 17.22
C ALA A 155 6.02 -2.39 16.78
N ASP A 156 6.44 -3.29 15.91
CA ASP A 156 5.68 -4.43 15.39
C ASP A 156 6.14 -5.68 16.16
N VAL A 157 5.41 -6.04 17.22
CA VAL A 157 5.75 -7.15 18.11
C VAL A 157 5.01 -8.42 17.68
N HIS A 158 5.77 -9.48 17.41
CA HIS A 158 5.30 -10.79 16.93
C HIS A 158 5.46 -11.85 18.04
N PRO A 159 4.43 -12.05 18.89
CA PRO A 159 4.46 -13.05 19.94
C PRO A 159 4.18 -14.46 19.38
N HIS A 160 4.99 -15.45 19.74
CA HIS A 160 4.76 -16.85 19.34
C HIS A 160 3.87 -17.63 20.31
N GLY A 161 3.78 -17.20 21.57
CA GLY A 161 3.02 -17.87 22.64
C GLY A 161 1.70 -17.19 22.93
N GLU A 162 1.72 -16.12 23.73
CA GLU A 162 0.49 -15.43 24.17
C GLU A 162 0.62 -13.90 24.24
N ILE A 163 -0.53 -13.23 24.20
CA ILE A 163 -0.69 -11.81 24.48
C ILE A 163 -1.48 -11.64 25.77
N VAL A 164 -0.90 -10.93 26.75
CA VAL A 164 -1.55 -10.63 28.03
C VAL A 164 -2.01 -9.18 28.06
N VAL A 165 -3.31 -8.96 28.18
CA VAL A 165 -3.94 -7.63 28.25
C VAL A 165 -4.19 -7.26 29.72
N ALA A 166 -3.39 -6.34 30.24
CA ALA A 166 -3.45 -5.80 31.61
C ALA A 166 -3.73 -4.29 31.63
N THR A 167 -4.56 -3.81 30.70
CA THR A 167 -4.87 -2.39 30.43
C THR A 167 -5.71 -1.69 31.50
N GLY A 168 -6.21 -2.43 32.48
CA GLY A 168 -7.05 -1.92 33.57
C GLY A 168 -8.49 -1.58 33.15
N ALA A 169 -9.10 -0.64 33.87
CA ALA A 169 -10.47 -0.18 33.63
C ALA A 169 -10.57 1.36 33.65
N ALA A 170 -11.44 1.92 32.82
CA ALA A 170 -11.82 3.32 32.78
C ALA A 170 -12.94 3.62 33.80
N GLU A 171 -12.96 4.83 34.35
CA GLU A 171 -14.10 5.30 35.16
C GLU A 171 -15.27 5.71 34.28
N ILE A 172 -16.49 5.46 34.75
CA ILE A 172 -17.70 5.91 34.08
C ILE A 172 -17.91 7.40 34.35
N HIS A 173 -18.05 8.18 33.28
CA HIS A 173 -18.30 9.63 33.33
C HIS A 173 -19.78 9.92 33.59
N PRO A 174 -20.19 11.10 34.06
CA PRO A 174 -21.60 11.40 34.28
C PRO A 174 -22.33 11.80 32.98
N VAL A 175 -23.60 11.43 32.87
CA VAL A 175 -24.53 11.97 31.85
C VAL A 175 -25.70 12.63 32.56
N ALA A 176 -25.70 13.96 32.51
CA ALA A 176 -26.74 14.84 33.04
C ALA A 176 -26.63 16.20 32.33
N PRO A 177 -27.66 17.05 32.34
CA PRO A 177 -27.55 18.44 31.91
C PRO A 177 -26.36 19.14 32.61
N GLY A 178 -25.59 19.92 31.85
CA GLY A 178 -24.37 20.59 32.34
C GLY A 178 -23.11 19.71 32.38
N ASN A 179 -23.14 18.46 31.92
CA ASN A 179 -21.97 17.57 31.94
C ASN A 179 -20.82 17.96 30.97
N HIS A 180 -20.97 19.07 30.24
CA HIS A 180 -19.92 19.71 29.44
C HIS A 180 -19.14 20.78 30.21
N LEU A 181 -19.58 21.17 31.41
CA LEU A 181 -18.90 22.20 32.20
C LEU A 181 -17.50 21.74 32.63
N ALA A 182 -16.56 22.68 32.74
CA ALA A 182 -15.26 22.42 33.37
C ALA A 182 -15.43 22.16 34.89
N GLY A 183 -14.40 21.61 35.54
CA GLY A 183 -14.41 21.32 36.98
C GLY A 183 -15.07 19.97 37.34
N ILE A 184 -15.55 19.23 36.36
CA ILE A 184 -15.99 17.84 36.55
C ILE A 184 -14.79 16.92 36.29
N VAL A 185 -14.50 16.01 37.21
CA VAL A 185 -13.37 15.08 37.12
C VAL A 185 -13.77 13.70 37.64
N THR A 186 -13.10 12.65 37.18
CA THR A 186 -13.28 11.32 37.80
C THR A 186 -12.58 11.23 39.16
N ALA A 187 -12.96 10.28 40.01
CA ALA A 187 -12.36 10.14 41.35
C ALA A 187 -10.83 9.96 41.29
N ARG A 188 -10.31 9.09 40.40
CA ARG A 188 -8.86 8.95 40.22
C ARG A 188 -8.21 10.19 39.61
N ALA A 189 -8.93 10.94 38.78
CA ALA A 189 -8.43 12.20 38.24
C ALA A 189 -8.31 13.27 39.33
N ALA A 190 -9.30 13.39 40.22
CA ALA A 190 -9.24 14.29 41.38
C ALA A 190 -8.01 14.01 42.25
N THR A 191 -7.80 12.74 42.65
CA THR A 191 -6.62 12.33 43.41
C THR A 191 -5.32 12.70 42.70
N ARG A 192 -5.22 12.46 41.39
CA ARG A 192 -4.02 12.82 40.59
C ARG A 192 -3.78 14.33 40.52
N LEU A 193 -4.83 15.13 40.36
CA LEU A 193 -4.74 16.58 40.33
C LEU A 193 -4.29 17.14 41.67
N ALA A 194 -4.86 16.64 42.78
CA ALA A 194 -4.46 17.03 44.13
C ALA A 194 -2.99 16.67 44.43
N VAL A 195 -2.55 15.46 44.04
CA VAL A 195 -1.13 15.05 44.15
C VAL A 195 -0.21 15.96 43.33
N ALA A 196 -0.66 16.43 42.17
CA ALA A 196 0.07 17.41 41.37
C ALA A 196 0.00 18.84 41.94
N GLY A 197 -0.66 19.06 43.08
CA GLY A 197 -0.80 20.37 43.71
C GLY A 197 -1.71 21.33 42.94
N ILE A 198 -2.69 20.82 42.20
CA ILE A 198 -3.78 21.63 41.65
C ILE A 198 -4.81 21.85 42.75
N ASP A 199 -5.15 23.12 43.00
CA ASP A 199 -6.22 23.46 43.93
C ASP A 199 -7.58 23.11 43.32
N LEU A 200 -8.32 22.24 44.01
CA LEU A 200 -9.66 21.78 43.59
C LEU A 200 -10.78 22.56 44.27
N GLY A 201 -10.47 23.50 45.17
CA GLY A 201 -11.46 24.26 45.93
C GLY A 201 -12.40 23.37 46.75
N ARG A 202 -13.69 23.73 46.81
CA ARG A 202 -14.74 22.93 47.42
C ARG A 202 -15.09 21.75 46.52
N VAL A 203 -14.70 20.55 46.93
CA VAL A 203 -14.95 19.31 46.20
C VAL A 203 -16.23 18.62 46.68
N VAL A 204 -17.14 18.34 45.75
CA VAL A 204 -18.31 17.48 45.99
C VAL A 204 -18.11 16.14 45.30
N ALA A 205 -18.31 15.04 46.01
CA ALA A 205 -18.17 13.69 45.48
C ALA A 205 -19.53 13.04 45.19
N ILE A 206 -19.67 12.43 44.02
CA ILE A 206 -20.84 11.64 43.61
C ILE A 206 -20.37 10.20 43.38
N GLY A 207 -21.00 9.24 44.06
CA GLY A 207 -20.56 7.85 44.07
C GLY A 207 -19.30 7.66 44.91
N THR A 208 -18.35 6.84 44.46
CA THR A 208 -17.11 6.58 45.21
C THR A 208 -16.26 7.84 45.35
N PRO A 209 -15.92 8.28 46.58
CA PRO A 209 -15.12 9.47 46.80
C PRO A 209 -13.66 9.27 46.35
N PRO A 210 -12.96 10.35 45.98
CA PRO A 210 -11.54 10.29 45.66
C PRO A 210 -10.69 10.04 46.91
N GLU A 211 -9.57 9.35 46.74
CA GLU A 211 -8.64 9.07 47.84
C GLU A 211 -7.82 10.31 48.20
N GLY A 212 -7.64 10.55 49.50
CA GLY A 212 -6.73 11.57 50.03
C GLY A 212 -7.21 13.02 49.92
N ILE A 213 -8.48 13.26 49.60
CA ILE A 213 -9.06 14.61 49.44
C ILE A 213 -10.27 14.76 50.36
N ALA A 214 -10.40 15.91 51.03
CA ALA A 214 -11.60 16.25 51.79
C ALA A 214 -12.75 16.59 50.82
N VAL A 215 -13.89 15.91 50.96
CA VAL A 215 -15.04 16.06 50.06
C VAL A 215 -16.35 16.16 50.84
N GLU A 216 -17.32 16.93 50.30
CA GLU A 216 -18.72 16.79 50.67
C GLU A 216 -19.34 15.68 49.81
N GLN A 217 -19.81 14.60 50.45
CA GLN A 217 -20.46 13.50 49.74
C GLN A 217 -21.89 13.89 49.37
N ALA A 218 -22.21 13.85 48.07
CA ALA A 218 -23.55 14.03 47.56
C ALA A 218 -24.28 12.68 47.48
N ALA A 219 -25.42 12.57 48.16
CA ALA A 219 -26.29 11.40 48.11
C ALA A 219 -27.50 11.66 47.18
N GLY A 220 -28.07 10.58 46.63
CA GLY A 220 -29.24 10.63 45.76
C GLY A 220 -28.92 10.55 44.26
N GLU A 221 -29.91 10.87 43.44
CA GLU A 221 -29.81 10.85 41.97
C GLU A 221 -29.24 12.18 41.46
N LEU A 222 -28.24 12.13 40.57
CA LEU A 222 -27.71 13.33 39.91
C LEU A 222 -28.75 13.88 38.92
N VAL A 223 -29.20 15.12 39.15
CA VAL A 223 -30.17 15.78 38.26
C VAL A 223 -29.47 16.61 37.20
N ARG A 224 -28.53 17.49 37.59
CA ARG A 224 -27.79 18.40 36.69
C ARG A 224 -26.58 19.03 37.38
N PHE A 225 -25.71 19.61 36.57
CA PHE A 225 -24.66 20.53 36.97
C PHE A 225 -25.08 21.96 36.59
N ASP A 226 -25.00 22.89 37.55
CA ASP A 226 -25.28 24.31 37.33
C ASP A 226 -23.95 25.07 37.12
N GLY A 227 -23.92 25.98 36.15
CA GLY A 227 -22.78 26.84 35.82
C GLY A 227 -22.82 27.37 34.39
N VAL A 228 -21.88 28.24 34.04
CA VAL A 228 -21.75 28.81 32.67
C VAL A 228 -20.60 28.15 31.91
N ASP A 229 -19.35 28.37 32.37
CA ASP A 229 -18.15 27.78 31.76
C ASP A 229 -17.54 26.65 32.62
N ARG A 230 -17.81 26.70 33.93
CA ARG A 230 -17.37 25.73 34.94
C ARG A 230 -18.55 25.40 35.85
N VAL A 231 -18.51 24.23 36.48
CA VAL A 231 -19.43 23.89 37.55
C VAL A 231 -19.32 24.86 38.72
N GLU A 232 -20.46 25.34 39.20
CA GLU A 232 -20.59 26.18 40.40
C GLU A 232 -21.42 25.48 41.47
N ALA A 233 -22.27 24.53 41.05
CA ALA A 233 -23.04 23.69 41.95
C ALA A 233 -23.49 22.39 41.26
N VAL A 234 -23.79 21.39 42.07
CA VAL A 234 -24.50 20.18 41.64
C VAL A 234 -25.90 20.13 42.25
N VAL A 235 -26.86 19.64 41.48
CA VAL A 235 -28.23 19.41 41.95
C VAL A 235 -28.51 17.92 42.04
N MET A 236 -28.83 17.46 43.23
CA MET A 236 -29.15 16.05 43.54
C MET A 236 -30.62 15.92 43.92
N ARG A 237 -31.25 14.81 43.54
CA ARG A 237 -32.60 14.45 43.96
C ARG A 237 -32.54 13.39 45.05
N ASN A 238 -33.17 13.70 46.18
CA ASN A 238 -33.32 12.79 47.30
C ASN A 238 -34.44 11.75 47.02
N GLU A 239 -34.51 10.70 47.83
CA GLU A 239 -35.53 9.64 47.71
C GLU A 239 -36.97 10.16 47.78
N ASN A 240 -37.21 11.26 48.49
CA ASN A 240 -38.52 11.92 48.59
C ASN A 240 -38.86 12.83 47.39
N GLY A 241 -38.01 12.86 46.35
CA GLY A 241 -38.18 13.66 45.15
C GLY A 241 -37.73 15.13 45.26
N SER A 242 -37.31 15.61 46.44
CA SER A 242 -36.80 16.97 46.61
C SER A 242 -35.42 17.15 45.99
N GLU A 243 -35.20 18.29 45.33
CA GLU A 243 -33.89 18.67 44.78
C GLU A 243 -33.09 19.49 45.80
N ARG A 244 -31.83 19.10 46.00
CA ARG A 244 -30.84 19.81 46.83
C ARG A 244 -29.73 20.33 45.95
N LYS A 245 -29.49 21.64 46.01
CA LYS A 245 -28.34 22.31 45.37
C LYS A 245 -27.16 22.35 46.34
N ILE A 246 -25.98 21.95 45.88
CA ILE A 246 -24.74 21.94 46.65
C ILE A 246 -23.69 22.71 45.86
N GLU A 247 -23.26 23.86 46.38
CA GLU A 247 -22.22 24.68 45.74
C GLU A 247 -20.85 24.00 45.79
N CYS A 248 -20.08 24.11 44.71
CA CYS A 248 -18.76 23.48 44.59
C CYS A 248 -17.92 24.13 43.48
N ASP A 249 -16.61 23.98 43.59
CA ASP A 249 -15.64 24.36 42.55
C ASP A 249 -15.26 23.16 41.67
N THR A 250 -15.32 21.96 42.25
CA THR A 250 -14.99 20.70 41.59
C THR A 250 -16.02 19.63 41.94
N VAL A 251 -16.44 18.85 40.95
CA VAL A 251 -17.22 17.62 41.18
C VAL A 251 -16.40 16.40 40.84
N SER A 252 -16.22 15.52 41.82
CA SER A 252 -15.56 14.22 41.67
C SER A 252 -16.58 13.12 41.41
N ILE A 253 -16.37 12.34 40.35
CA ILE A 253 -17.30 11.33 39.84
C ILE A 253 -16.74 9.92 40.02
N GLY A 254 -17.44 9.07 40.77
CA GLY A 254 -17.12 7.66 41.00
C GLY A 254 -18.30 6.73 40.73
N LEU A 255 -18.72 6.60 39.47
CA LEU A 255 -19.92 5.85 39.06
C LEU A 255 -19.68 4.38 38.68
N GLY A 256 -18.51 3.85 38.99
CA GLY A 256 -18.10 2.50 38.59
C GLY A 256 -17.09 2.50 37.44
N LEU A 257 -16.79 1.29 36.97
CA LEU A 257 -15.63 0.99 36.13
C LEU A 257 -16.01 0.14 34.91
N CYS A 258 -15.52 0.54 33.73
CA CYS A 258 -15.62 -0.20 32.48
C CYS A 258 -14.24 -0.78 32.09
N PRO A 259 -14.08 -2.09 31.84
CA PRO A 259 -12.79 -2.67 31.47
C PRO A 259 -12.26 -2.06 30.16
N ARG A 260 -10.94 -1.87 30.06
CA ARG A 260 -10.27 -1.45 28.82
C ARG A 260 -9.96 -2.66 27.94
N ASP A 261 -11.01 -3.40 27.58
CA ASP A 261 -10.93 -4.70 26.92
C ASP A 261 -10.85 -4.63 25.38
N ALA A 262 -10.72 -3.44 24.80
CA ALA A 262 -10.74 -3.28 23.34
C ALA A 262 -9.66 -4.12 22.65
N LEU A 263 -8.44 -4.15 23.20
CA LEU A 263 -7.35 -4.98 22.67
C LEU A 263 -7.66 -6.48 22.80
N LEU A 264 -8.21 -6.92 23.93
CA LEU A 264 -8.65 -8.31 24.13
C LEU A 264 -9.65 -8.71 23.03
N ARG A 265 -10.64 -7.85 22.76
CA ARG A 265 -11.68 -8.12 21.75
C ARG A 265 -11.17 -8.06 20.31
N MET A 266 -10.07 -7.36 20.03
CA MET A 266 -9.39 -7.40 18.72
C MET A 266 -8.70 -8.74 18.46
N GLY A 267 -8.21 -9.39 19.53
CA GLY A 267 -7.52 -10.67 19.46
C GLY A 267 -8.44 -11.90 19.40
N ASN A 268 -9.68 -11.76 18.95
CA ASN A 268 -10.62 -12.88 18.87
C ASN A 268 -10.08 -14.00 17.97
N GLY A 269 -10.01 -15.23 18.51
CA GLY A 269 -9.42 -16.38 17.82
C GLY A 269 -7.89 -16.47 17.90
N LEU A 270 -7.23 -15.57 18.64
CA LEU A 270 -5.80 -15.62 18.93
C LEU A 270 -5.56 -16.00 20.41
N ALA A 271 -4.32 -16.35 20.77
CA ALA A 271 -3.92 -16.60 22.15
C ALA A 271 -3.80 -15.29 22.94
N VAL A 272 -4.95 -14.68 23.26
CA VAL A 272 -5.02 -13.43 24.04
C VAL A 272 -5.86 -13.65 25.29
N ARG A 273 -5.34 -13.23 26.44
CA ARG A 273 -6.08 -13.23 27.71
C ARG A 273 -5.99 -11.89 28.41
N ALA A 274 -6.97 -11.57 29.24
CA ALA A 274 -6.92 -10.39 30.10
C ALA A 274 -6.64 -10.77 31.56
N VAL A 275 -6.01 -9.85 32.29
CA VAL A 275 -5.75 -9.99 33.74
C VAL A 275 -6.14 -8.72 34.51
N GLY A 276 -6.38 -8.89 35.81
CA GLY A 276 -6.75 -7.78 36.70
C GLY A 276 -8.02 -7.07 36.25
N ALA A 277 -8.03 -5.74 36.36
CA ALA A 277 -9.21 -4.93 36.01
C ALA A 277 -9.57 -4.94 34.52
N ALA A 278 -8.72 -5.44 33.62
CA ALA A 278 -9.08 -5.63 32.21
C ALA A 278 -9.98 -6.86 31.99
N ALA A 279 -10.01 -7.81 32.92
CA ALA A 279 -10.78 -9.05 32.82
C ALA A 279 -12.16 -9.00 33.51
N ARG A 280 -12.52 -7.86 34.11
CA ARG A 280 -13.79 -7.74 34.85
C ARG A 280 -14.99 -7.59 33.93
N THR A 281 -16.16 -7.85 34.48
CA THR A 281 -17.44 -7.40 33.90
C THR A 281 -17.56 -5.88 34.06
N SER A 282 -18.03 -5.20 33.02
CA SER A 282 -18.32 -3.76 33.08
C SER A 282 -19.44 -3.45 34.05
N ASP A 283 -19.26 -2.44 34.88
CA ASP A 283 -20.38 -1.80 35.56
C ASP A 283 -21.29 -1.14 34.51
N ILE A 284 -22.60 -1.12 34.77
CA ILE A 284 -23.60 -0.47 33.91
C ILE A 284 -24.16 0.71 34.71
N PRO A 285 -24.02 1.96 34.22
CA PRO A 285 -24.54 3.12 34.93
C PRO A 285 -26.07 3.12 34.91
N ALA A 286 -26.66 3.93 35.79
CA ALA A 286 -28.07 4.26 35.68
C ALA A 286 -28.38 4.87 34.31
N CYS A 287 -29.55 4.52 33.78
CA CYS A 287 -30.04 5.01 32.49
C CYS A 287 -30.07 6.55 32.50
N PRO A 288 -29.48 7.20 31.49
CA PRO A 288 -29.44 8.66 31.45
C PRO A 288 -30.82 9.21 31.10
N ARG A 289 -31.24 10.28 31.80
CA ARG A 289 -32.54 10.93 31.57
C ARG A 289 -32.44 12.17 30.68
N ALA A 290 -31.31 12.88 30.73
CA ALA A 290 -31.03 14.05 29.90
C ALA A 290 -29.51 14.31 29.83
N GLY A 291 -29.08 15.20 28.94
CA GLY A 291 -27.68 15.61 28.79
C GLY A 291 -26.96 14.96 27.61
N THR A 292 -25.65 15.25 27.49
CA THR A 292 -24.83 14.76 26.37
C THR A 292 -24.28 13.37 26.68
N VAL A 293 -24.64 12.38 25.86
CA VAL A 293 -24.16 11.00 25.97
C VAL A 293 -22.81 10.83 25.27
N CYS A 294 -22.62 11.44 24.09
CA CYS A 294 -21.38 11.35 23.33
C CYS A 294 -20.85 12.73 22.93
N HIS A 295 -19.90 13.27 23.70
CA HIS A 295 -19.29 14.57 23.43
C HIS A 295 -18.53 14.63 22.09
N CYS A 296 -17.96 13.51 21.62
CA CYS A 296 -17.23 13.52 20.34
C CYS A 296 -18.12 13.83 19.14
N ALA A 297 -19.39 13.45 19.20
CA ALA A 297 -20.35 13.55 18.11
C ALA A 297 -21.54 14.46 18.45
N GLY A 298 -21.54 15.10 19.63
CA GLY A 298 -22.63 15.96 20.10
C GLY A 298 -23.94 15.23 20.42
N VAL A 299 -23.93 13.91 20.64
CA VAL A 299 -25.15 13.10 20.81
C VAL A 299 -25.71 13.25 22.21
N THR A 300 -26.99 13.60 22.30
CA THR A 300 -27.77 13.74 23.54
C THR A 300 -28.65 12.51 23.80
N VAL A 301 -29.29 12.47 24.98
CA VAL A 301 -30.32 11.46 25.27
C VAL A 301 -31.50 11.56 24.30
N ASP A 302 -31.91 12.78 23.92
CA ASP A 302 -33.03 13.01 22.99
C ASP A 302 -32.72 12.46 21.59
N ASP A 303 -31.46 12.53 21.15
CA ASP A 303 -31.03 11.91 19.89
C ASP A 303 -31.14 10.38 19.94
N LEU A 304 -30.81 9.76 21.08
CA LEU A 304 -30.99 8.31 21.27
C LEU A 304 -32.47 7.94 21.21
N GLU A 305 -33.35 8.73 21.84
CA GLU A 305 -34.80 8.53 21.79
C GLU A 305 -35.34 8.70 20.37
N SER A 306 -34.91 9.74 19.66
CA SER A 306 -35.34 9.96 18.28
C SER A 306 -34.93 8.81 17.37
N VAL A 307 -33.73 8.24 17.54
CA VAL A 307 -33.27 7.10 16.75
C VAL A 307 -34.02 5.84 17.12
N ARG A 308 -34.22 5.57 18.41
CA ARG A 308 -35.02 4.44 18.87
C ARG A 308 -36.46 4.49 18.33
N ALA A 309 -37.10 5.65 18.36
CA ALA A 309 -38.46 5.86 17.85
C ALA A 309 -38.59 5.55 16.35
N ARG A 310 -37.48 5.58 15.60
CA ARG A 310 -37.42 5.18 14.18
C ARG A 310 -37.21 3.67 13.97
N GLY A 311 -37.21 2.87 15.04
CA GLY A 311 -37.10 1.41 14.99
C GLY A 311 -35.69 0.85 15.19
N PHE A 312 -34.71 1.68 15.55
CA PHE A 312 -33.34 1.22 15.80
C PHE A 312 -33.16 0.78 17.26
N HIS A 313 -33.31 -0.53 17.51
CA HIS A 313 -33.22 -1.12 18.86
C HIS A 313 -31.89 -1.82 19.14
N GLU A 314 -31.10 -2.11 18.10
CA GLU A 314 -29.80 -2.76 18.24
C GLU A 314 -28.68 -1.74 18.43
N LEU A 315 -27.75 -2.02 19.33
CA LEU A 315 -26.65 -1.13 19.72
C LEU A 315 -25.82 -0.67 18.50
N GLU A 316 -25.53 -1.59 17.58
CA GLU A 316 -24.78 -1.30 16.35
C GLU A 316 -25.58 -0.41 15.36
N LEU A 317 -26.91 -0.52 15.33
CA LEU A 317 -27.77 0.35 14.54
C LEU A 317 -27.89 1.74 15.16
N VAL A 318 -28.06 1.82 16.49
CA VAL A 318 -28.06 3.09 17.24
C VAL A 318 -26.75 3.82 17.04
N LYS A 319 -25.60 3.14 17.12
CA LYS A 319 -24.28 3.72 16.81
C LYS A 319 -24.21 4.32 15.41
N ARG A 320 -24.70 3.60 14.40
CA ARG A 320 -24.65 4.07 13.00
C ARG A 320 -25.57 5.26 12.76
N ALA A 321 -26.76 5.26 13.37
CA ALA A 321 -27.75 6.30 13.20
C ALA A 321 -27.40 7.59 13.97
N THR A 322 -26.77 7.47 15.15
CA THR A 322 -26.41 8.61 16.00
C THR A 322 -24.96 9.08 15.83
N LEU A 323 -24.09 8.25 15.25
CA LEU A 323 -22.63 8.40 15.28
C LEU A 323 -22.01 8.31 16.69
N ALA A 324 -22.78 8.01 17.73
CA ALA A 324 -22.25 7.82 19.08
C ALA A 324 -21.26 6.65 19.12
N GLY A 325 -20.08 6.89 19.66
CA GLY A 325 -19.00 5.90 19.73
C GLY A 325 -18.10 5.82 18.49
N THR A 326 -18.30 6.69 17.50
CA THR A 326 -17.44 6.76 16.31
C THR A 326 -16.32 7.81 16.41
N GLY A 327 -16.37 8.67 17.44
CA GLY A 327 -15.43 9.77 17.61
C GLY A 327 -14.07 9.38 18.20
N THR A 328 -13.30 10.39 18.62
CA THR A 328 -11.91 10.24 19.07
C THR A 328 -11.73 9.36 20.30
N CYS A 329 -12.77 9.15 21.12
CA CYS A 329 -12.73 8.25 22.26
C CYS A 329 -13.12 6.80 21.92
N GLN A 330 -13.55 6.51 20.67
CA GLN A 330 -13.97 5.18 20.19
C GLN A 330 -15.02 4.51 21.09
N GLY A 331 -15.90 5.32 21.69
CA GLY A 331 -16.99 4.84 22.53
C GLY A 331 -16.65 4.57 24.00
N SER A 332 -15.42 4.78 24.46
CA SER A 332 -15.00 4.57 25.87
C SER A 332 -15.94 5.22 26.90
N VAL A 333 -16.47 6.41 26.60
CA VAL A 333 -17.32 7.19 27.51
C VAL A 333 -18.81 6.89 27.30
N CYS A 334 -19.28 6.86 26.05
CA CYS A 334 -20.71 6.79 25.75
C CYS A 334 -21.27 5.36 25.74
N LEU A 335 -20.43 4.35 25.49
CA LEU A 335 -20.88 2.96 25.34
C LEU A 335 -21.64 2.41 26.57
N PRO A 336 -21.18 2.62 27.83
CA PRO A 336 -21.94 2.16 29.00
C PRO A 336 -23.34 2.76 29.05
N TYR A 337 -23.49 4.03 28.69
CA TYR A 337 -24.78 4.73 28.70
C TYR A 337 -25.73 4.28 27.60
N ILE A 338 -25.25 4.09 26.37
CA ILE A 338 -26.10 3.57 25.28
C ILE A 338 -26.61 2.17 25.63
N ARG A 339 -25.76 1.33 26.24
CA ARG A 339 -26.16 0.00 26.72
C ARG A 339 -27.19 0.07 27.84
N SER A 340 -27.00 0.95 28.83
CA SER A 340 -27.97 1.17 29.91
C SER A 340 -29.31 1.72 29.38
N PHE A 341 -29.26 2.62 28.41
CA PHE A 341 -30.42 3.26 27.79
C PHE A 341 -31.31 2.24 27.08
N LEU A 342 -30.71 1.34 26.29
CA LEU A 342 -31.42 0.24 25.64
C LEU A 342 -31.95 -0.75 26.69
N ALA A 343 -31.12 -1.18 27.65
CA ALA A 343 -31.57 -2.11 28.68
C ALA A 343 -32.79 -1.60 29.48
N ASP A 344 -32.83 -0.30 29.81
CA ASP A 344 -33.94 0.35 30.52
C ASP A 344 -35.24 0.39 29.70
N ARG A 345 -35.17 0.21 28.37
CA ARG A 345 -36.33 0.26 27.46
C ARG A 345 -36.81 -1.12 27.00
N GLY A 346 -36.44 -2.15 27.75
CA GLY A 346 -36.90 -3.52 27.57
C GLY A 346 -36.02 -4.39 26.69
N GLU A 347 -34.88 -3.89 26.21
CA GLU A 347 -33.87 -4.74 25.57
C GLU A 347 -33.04 -5.53 26.60
N SER A 348 -32.51 -6.68 26.19
CA SER A 348 -31.44 -7.32 26.96
C SER A 348 -30.17 -6.47 26.91
N LEU A 349 -29.29 -6.64 27.91
CA LEU A 349 -28.01 -5.95 27.92
C LEU A 349 -27.14 -6.40 26.74
N GLN A 350 -27.06 -5.57 25.71
CA GLN A 350 -26.40 -5.91 24.45
C GLN A 350 -24.86 -5.91 24.60
N PRO A 351 -24.13 -6.72 23.82
CA PRO A 351 -22.67 -6.75 23.83
C PRO A 351 -22.07 -5.42 23.33
N PRO A 352 -20.84 -5.07 23.72
CA PRO A 352 -20.17 -3.85 23.28
C PRO A 352 -19.95 -3.83 21.77
N PHE A 353 -19.68 -2.64 21.21
CA PHE A 353 -19.33 -2.48 19.80
C PHE A 353 -18.18 -3.39 19.39
N THR A 354 -18.15 -3.77 18.11
CA THR A 354 -16.97 -4.47 17.55
C THR A 354 -15.70 -3.63 17.76
N ALA A 355 -14.69 -4.18 18.44
CA ALA A 355 -13.39 -3.53 18.56
C ALA A 355 -12.61 -3.67 17.25
N ARG A 356 -12.07 -2.57 16.76
CA ARG A 356 -11.21 -2.53 15.56
C ARG A 356 -9.93 -1.79 15.91
N PRO A 357 -8.75 -2.26 15.49
CA PRO A 357 -7.58 -1.40 15.41
C PRO A 357 -8.01 -0.18 14.60
N VAL A 358 -7.85 1.02 15.13
CA VAL A 358 -6.75 1.53 15.96
C VAL A 358 -7.35 2.06 17.28
N THR A 359 -6.91 1.59 18.46
CA THR A 359 -7.47 2.00 19.78
C THR A 359 -7.21 3.47 20.12
N ARG A 360 -6.22 4.05 19.44
CA ARG A 360 -5.63 5.38 19.66
C ARG A 360 -5.17 5.90 18.31
N GLN A 361 -5.47 7.15 17.99
CA GLN A 361 -5.19 7.74 16.68
C GLN A 361 -3.72 7.55 16.27
N LEU A 362 -3.49 7.26 14.99
CA LEU A 362 -2.20 7.29 14.33
C LEU A 362 -2.15 8.42 13.32
N THR A 363 -0.97 8.99 13.12
CA THR A 363 -0.66 9.78 11.93
C THR A 363 -0.55 8.85 10.72
N VAL A 364 -0.73 9.40 9.51
CA VAL A 364 -0.52 8.64 8.26
C VAL A 364 0.94 8.17 8.15
N GLY A 365 1.91 8.98 8.62
CA GLY A 365 3.32 8.60 8.67
C GLY A 365 3.55 7.38 9.55
N GLU A 366 2.93 7.31 10.73
CA GLU A 366 3.06 6.14 11.63
C GLU A 366 2.44 4.90 11.01
N ALA A 367 1.28 5.02 10.36
CA ALA A 367 0.67 3.92 9.63
C ALA A 367 1.52 3.44 8.45
N ALA A 368 2.29 4.34 7.83
CA ALA A 368 3.19 4.05 6.72
C ALA A 368 4.60 3.61 7.14
N ALA A 369 4.93 3.63 8.43
CA ALA A 369 6.31 3.41 8.92
C ALA A 369 6.91 2.05 8.50
N SER A 370 6.07 1.01 8.40
CA SER A 370 6.47 -0.34 7.94
C SER A 370 6.22 -0.56 6.45
N SER A 371 5.86 0.48 5.68
CA SER A 371 5.57 0.38 4.25
C SER A 371 6.83 0.62 3.42
N TYR A 372 7.23 -0.39 2.64
CA TYR A 372 8.36 -0.28 1.72
C TYR A 372 7.86 -0.06 0.29
N HIS A 373 8.15 1.10 -0.28
CA HIS A 373 8.01 1.28 -1.72
C HIS A 373 9.18 0.59 -2.42
N GLN A 374 8.89 -0.42 -3.24
CA GLN A 374 9.94 -1.05 -4.06
C GLN A 374 10.56 0.00 -4.98
N ALA A 375 11.88 0.18 -4.84
CA ALA A 375 12.64 1.06 -5.72
C ALA A 375 12.52 0.54 -7.15
N THR A 376 12.34 1.47 -8.10
CA THR A 376 12.36 1.10 -9.52
C THR A 376 13.78 0.65 -9.89
N PRO A 377 13.96 -0.61 -10.32
CA PRO A 377 15.28 -1.16 -10.60
C PRO A 377 15.97 -0.47 -11.78
N ARG A 378 17.30 -0.55 -11.80
CA ARG A 378 18.20 0.08 -12.77
C ARG A 378 19.15 -0.97 -13.34
N THR A 379 19.45 -0.91 -14.64
CA THR A 379 20.44 -1.80 -15.24
C THR A 379 21.85 -1.38 -14.81
N ALA A 380 22.84 -2.26 -14.99
CA ALA A 380 24.25 -1.92 -14.77
C ALA A 380 24.75 -0.78 -15.69
N LEU A 381 24.00 -0.45 -16.74
CA LEU A 381 24.30 0.62 -17.67
C LEU A 381 23.63 1.96 -17.33
N ASP A 382 22.78 2.07 -16.29
CA ASP A 382 22.08 3.33 -15.93
C ASP A 382 23.04 4.52 -15.82
N GLY A 383 24.20 4.33 -15.19
CA GLY A 383 25.23 5.37 -15.10
C GLY A 383 25.80 5.79 -16.46
N GLU A 384 25.99 4.84 -17.38
CA GLU A 384 26.45 5.14 -18.74
C GLU A 384 25.38 5.86 -19.56
N HIS A 385 24.11 5.45 -19.44
CA HIS A 385 22.98 6.08 -20.12
C HIS A 385 22.87 7.55 -19.72
N ARG A 386 22.88 7.84 -18.42
CA ARG A 386 22.85 9.22 -17.90
C ARG A 386 24.07 10.03 -18.35
N ARG A 387 25.26 9.43 -18.35
CA ARG A 387 26.50 10.07 -18.84
C ARG A 387 26.41 10.44 -20.32
N LEU A 388 25.70 9.64 -21.11
CA LEU A 388 25.46 9.89 -22.53
C LEU A 388 24.28 10.84 -22.79
N GLY A 389 23.66 11.40 -21.74
CA GLY A 389 22.55 12.33 -21.86
C GLY A 389 21.20 11.66 -22.12
N ALA A 390 21.07 10.36 -21.82
CA ALA A 390 19.80 9.68 -21.99
C ALA A 390 18.70 10.27 -21.10
N GLN A 391 17.54 10.51 -21.69
CA GLN A 391 16.30 10.73 -20.95
C GLN A 391 15.82 9.39 -20.41
N MET A 392 15.74 9.25 -19.08
CA MET A 392 15.37 7.99 -18.43
C MET A 392 13.88 7.98 -18.10
N GLU A 393 13.18 6.90 -18.44
CA GLU A 393 11.76 6.73 -18.16
C GLU A 393 11.46 5.37 -17.51
N ARG A 394 10.33 5.27 -16.80
CA ARG A 394 9.85 4.03 -16.19
C ARG A 394 9.13 3.20 -17.24
N ALA A 395 9.81 2.20 -17.80
CA ALA A 395 9.26 1.31 -18.83
C ALA A 395 9.42 -0.16 -18.43
N GLY A 396 8.30 -0.89 -18.36
CA GLY A 396 8.28 -2.31 -17.97
C GLY A 396 8.76 -2.56 -16.53
N GLY A 397 8.53 -1.61 -15.61
CA GLY A 397 8.98 -1.70 -14.21
C GLY A 397 10.42 -1.23 -13.97
N TRP A 398 11.16 -0.81 -15.00
CA TRP A 398 12.58 -0.42 -14.91
C TRP A 398 12.81 1.03 -15.32
N TRP A 399 13.88 1.64 -14.80
CA TRP A 399 14.46 2.83 -15.43
C TRP A 399 15.19 2.42 -16.72
N ARG A 400 14.71 2.93 -17.86
CA ARG A 400 15.28 2.63 -19.19
C ARG A 400 15.55 3.92 -19.95
N PRO A 401 16.57 3.95 -20.83
CA PRO A 401 16.78 5.10 -21.71
C PRO A 401 15.62 5.19 -22.70
N TRP A 402 14.77 6.21 -22.56
CA TRP A 402 13.68 6.51 -23.49
C TRP A 402 14.24 6.98 -24.84
N SER A 403 15.14 7.96 -24.79
CA SER A 403 15.92 8.46 -25.92
C SER A 403 17.25 9.04 -25.44
N TYR A 404 18.19 9.27 -26.35
CA TYR A 404 19.45 9.99 -26.15
C TYR A 404 19.39 11.41 -26.74
N GLY A 405 18.18 11.95 -26.92
CA GLY A 405 17.92 13.33 -27.35
C GLY A 405 17.68 13.53 -28.86
N ASP A 406 17.97 12.54 -29.71
CA ASP A 406 17.74 12.59 -31.17
C ASP A 406 17.12 11.26 -31.66
N THR A 407 15.86 11.04 -31.31
CA THR A 407 15.13 9.79 -31.61
C THR A 407 15.13 9.45 -33.11
N VAL A 408 15.04 10.45 -34.00
CA VAL A 408 15.08 10.24 -35.46
C VAL A 408 16.49 9.86 -35.91
N GLY A 409 17.53 10.48 -35.36
CA GLY A 409 18.91 10.07 -35.60
C GLY A 409 19.24 8.67 -35.08
N GLU A 410 18.69 8.28 -33.94
CA GLU A 410 18.78 6.92 -33.38
C GLU A 410 18.10 5.90 -34.30
N TYR A 411 16.89 6.20 -34.77
CA TYR A 411 16.16 5.41 -35.76
C TYR A 411 16.99 5.18 -37.03
N TRP A 412 17.59 6.25 -37.57
CA TRP A 412 18.41 6.13 -38.78
C TRP A 412 19.73 5.40 -38.54
N ALA A 413 20.30 5.48 -37.33
CA ALA A 413 21.47 4.67 -36.97
C ALA A 413 21.16 3.17 -37.05
N VAL A 414 19.96 2.75 -36.63
CA VAL A 414 19.51 1.37 -36.82
C VAL A 414 19.28 1.04 -38.30
N ARG A 415 18.52 1.87 -39.03
CA ARG A 415 18.12 1.56 -40.42
C ARG A 415 19.27 1.61 -41.44
N LYS A 416 20.24 2.51 -41.25
CA LYS A 416 21.30 2.82 -42.24
C LYS A 416 22.71 2.49 -41.78
N GLY A 417 22.95 2.21 -40.49
CA GLY A 417 24.29 2.00 -39.95
C GLY A 417 24.35 0.85 -38.95
N VAL A 418 24.87 1.14 -37.75
CA VAL A 418 24.83 0.24 -36.61
C VAL A 418 24.47 1.03 -35.36
N SER A 419 23.68 0.40 -34.50
CA SER A 419 23.24 0.96 -33.23
C SER A 419 23.31 -0.10 -32.14
N ILE A 420 23.38 0.36 -30.88
CA ILE A 420 23.29 -0.50 -29.70
C ILE A 420 22.16 -0.07 -28.76
N GLY A 421 21.45 -1.04 -28.20
CA GLY A 421 20.35 -0.81 -27.26
C GLY A 421 20.52 -1.63 -25.99
N ASP A 422 20.13 -1.08 -24.84
CA ASP A 422 20.10 -1.82 -23.57
C ASP A 422 18.78 -2.62 -23.46
N VAL A 423 18.92 -3.95 -23.58
CA VAL A 423 17.83 -4.93 -23.45
C VAL A 423 18.03 -5.82 -22.22
N SER A 424 18.86 -5.38 -21.26
CA SER A 424 19.14 -6.09 -20.02
C SER A 424 17.87 -6.36 -19.22
N THR A 425 16.86 -5.50 -19.35
CA THR A 425 15.58 -5.59 -18.60
C THR A 425 14.67 -6.74 -19.02
N LEU A 426 14.89 -7.40 -20.17
CA LEU A 426 14.08 -8.58 -20.55
C LEU A 426 14.21 -9.67 -19.48
N GLY A 427 13.14 -10.40 -19.19
CA GLY A 427 13.21 -11.58 -18.33
C GLY A 427 14.12 -12.64 -18.96
N LYS A 428 14.94 -13.31 -18.16
CA LYS A 428 15.90 -14.33 -18.62
C LYS A 428 15.83 -15.50 -17.65
N MET A 429 15.50 -16.69 -18.12
CA MET A 429 15.43 -17.86 -17.26
C MET A 429 16.09 -19.08 -17.91
N LEU A 430 16.93 -19.77 -17.15
CA LEU A 430 17.47 -21.06 -17.53
C LEU A 430 16.56 -22.17 -17.01
N VAL A 431 16.17 -23.07 -17.91
CA VAL A 431 15.39 -24.28 -17.62
C VAL A 431 16.26 -25.48 -17.95
N SER A 432 16.55 -26.32 -16.97
CA SER A 432 17.41 -27.48 -17.17
C SER A 432 16.94 -28.74 -16.46
N GLY A 433 17.38 -29.90 -16.92
CA GLY A 433 17.06 -31.20 -16.32
C GLY A 433 16.28 -32.13 -17.25
N PRO A 434 16.10 -33.41 -16.86
CA PRO A 434 15.41 -34.42 -17.67
C PRO A 434 13.99 -34.01 -18.07
N GLY A 435 13.26 -33.32 -17.19
CA GLY A 435 11.88 -32.86 -17.44
C GLY A 435 11.77 -31.57 -18.24
N ALA A 436 12.88 -30.92 -18.65
CA ALA A 436 12.85 -29.58 -19.22
C ALA A 436 12.08 -29.50 -20.53
N LEU A 437 12.30 -30.47 -21.45
CA LEU A 437 11.57 -30.51 -22.71
C LEU A 437 10.08 -30.77 -22.46
N GLU A 438 9.75 -31.69 -21.56
CA GLU A 438 8.37 -32.03 -21.24
C GLU A 438 7.60 -30.83 -20.65
N LEU A 439 8.22 -30.10 -19.71
CA LEU A 439 7.68 -28.87 -19.15
C LEU A 439 7.34 -27.87 -20.26
N LEU A 440 8.30 -27.56 -21.13
CA LEU A 440 8.12 -26.56 -22.18
C LEU A 440 7.15 -27.02 -23.26
N GLU A 441 7.14 -28.32 -23.59
CA GLU A 441 6.19 -28.90 -24.54
C GLU A 441 4.75 -28.84 -24.01
N ARG A 442 4.52 -29.03 -22.71
CA ARG A 442 3.18 -28.89 -22.11
C ARG A 442 2.78 -27.43 -21.87
N LEU A 443 3.74 -26.55 -21.62
CA LEU A 443 3.46 -25.16 -21.29
C LEU A 443 3.14 -24.31 -22.52
N TYR A 444 3.94 -24.44 -23.59
CA TYR A 444 3.83 -23.55 -24.75
C TYR A 444 2.95 -24.12 -25.86
N PRO A 445 2.23 -23.26 -26.61
CA PRO A 445 1.36 -23.69 -27.70
C PRO A 445 2.12 -24.14 -28.96
N THR A 446 3.46 -24.07 -28.99
CA THR A 446 4.31 -24.51 -30.11
C THR A 446 4.93 -25.90 -29.86
N LYS A 447 5.39 -26.59 -30.92
CA LYS A 447 6.07 -27.89 -30.81
C LYS A 447 7.55 -27.72 -30.41
N VAL A 448 7.86 -27.65 -29.13
CA VAL A 448 9.23 -27.38 -28.61
C VAL A 448 10.21 -28.50 -29.00
N ALA A 449 9.76 -29.75 -29.03
CA ALA A 449 10.58 -30.91 -29.37
C ALA A 449 11.24 -30.82 -30.75
N THR A 450 10.63 -30.08 -31.69
CA THR A 450 11.15 -29.87 -33.05
C THR A 450 12.28 -28.82 -33.13
N LEU A 451 12.49 -28.04 -32.06
CA LEU A 451 13.56 -27.05 -32.00
C LEU A 451 14.91 -27.78 -31.85
N LYS A 452 15.86 -27.56 -32.77
CA LYS A 452 17.19 -28.19 -32.70
C LYS A 452 18.11 -27.42 -31.72
N PRO A 453 19.10 -28.07 -31.08
CA PRO A 453 20.13 -27.37 -30.31
C PRO A 453 20.78 -26.23 -31.12
N GLY A 454 21.08 -25.12 -30.46
CA GLY A 454 21.58 -23.90 -31.08
C GLY A 454 20.51 -23.06 -31.79
N ARG A 455 19.23 -23.48 -31.80
CA ARG A 455 18.12 -22.69 -32.38
C ARG A 455 17.24 -22.05 -31.33
N SER A 456 16.65 -20.94 -31.73
CA SER A 456 15.69 -20.15 -30.97
C SER A 456 14.36 -20.07 -31.70
N ARG A 457 13.27 -19.85 -30.97
CA ARG A 457 11.93 -19.71 -31.53
C ARG A 457 11.12 -18.71 -30.74
N TYR A 458 10.45 -17.80 -31.45
CA TYR A 458 9.43 -16.93 -30.87
C TYR A 458 8.23 -17.74 -30.38
N VAL A 459 7.73 -17.41 -29.20
CA VAL A 459 6.63 -18.09 -28.55
C VAL A 459 5.69 -17.11 -27.85
N LEU A 460 4.41 -17.48 -27.79
CA LEU A 460 3.43 -16.89 -26.88
C LEU A 460 3.32 -17.77 -25.64
N LEU A 461 3.36 -17.16 -24.46
CA LEU A 461 3.00 -17.81 -23.21
C LEU A 461 1.52 -17.53 -22.94
N LEU A 462 0.73 -18.59 -22.75
CA LEU A 462 -0.71 -18.48 -22.54
C LEU A 462 -1.07 -18.84 -21.10
N ASN A 463 -2.16 -18.24 -20.62
CA ASN A 463 -2.84 -18.72 -19.42
C ASN A 463 -3.80 -19.87 -19.76
N GLU A 464 -4.41 -20.47 -18.73
CA GLU A 464 -5.37 -21.58 -18.88
C GLU A 464 -6.62 -21.20 -19.69
N ARG A 465 -6.94 -19.91 -19.79
CA ARG A 465 -8.04 -19.37 -20.59
C ARG A 465 -7.66 -19.16 -22.06
N GLY A 466 -6.42 -19.48 -22.45
CA GLY A 466 -5.93 -19.30 -23.82
C GLY A 466 -5.63 -17.85 -24.19
N TYR A 467 -5.57 -16.94 -23.20
CA TYR A 467 -5.17 -15.55 -23.40
C TYR A 467 -3.65 -15.40 -23.28
N VAL A 468 -3.08 -14.48 -24.03
CA VAL A 468 -1.66 -14.15 -24.02
C VAL A 468 -1.31 -13.54 -22.66
N LEU A 469 -0.39 -14.19 -21.96
CA LEU A 469 0.15 -13.76 -20.67
C LEU A 469 1.49 -13.03 -20.84
N ASP A 470 2.36 -13.55 -21.70
CA ASP A 470 3.66 -12.96 -22.06
C ASP A 470 4.12 -13.51 -23.42
N ASP A 471 5.24 -13.04 -23.94
CA ASP A 471 5.88 -13.54 -25.15
C ASP A 471 7.41 -13.44 -25.08
N GLY A 472 8.09 -14.12 -26.00
CA GLY A 472 9.54 -14.09 -26.05
C GLY A 472 10.11 -15.24 -26.83
N LEU A 473 11.24 -15.78 -26.38
CA LEU A 473 11.96 -16.87 -27.04
C LEU A 473 12.12 -18.10 -26.16
N ILE A 474 11.97 -19.27 -26.77
CA ILE A 474 12.59 -20.51 -26.30
C ILE A 474 13.87 -20.73 -27.11
N CYS A 475 14.99 -20.88 -26.42
CA CYS A 475 16.29 -21.17 -27.00
C CYS A 475 16.75 -22.54 -26.51
N ARG A 476 17.02 -23.49 -27.42
CA ARG A 476 17.48 -24.83 -27.04
C ARG A 476 19.00 -24.89 -27.03
N ASP A 477 19.59 -24.96 -25.84
CA ASP A 477 21.04 -25.09 -25.65
C ASP A 477 21.48 -26.51 -26.03
N ASP A 478 20.79 -27.51 -25.47
CA ASP A 478 21.06 -28.93 -25.67
C ASP A 478 19.78 -29.78 -25.52
N LYS A 479 19.91 -31.07 -25.19
CA LYS A 479 18.76 -31.98 -25.03
C LYS A 479 17.90 -31.64 -23.81
N THR A 480 18.52 -31.20 -22.72
CA THR A 480 17.94 -31.02 -21.38
C THR A 480 18.12 -29.59 -20.84
N ARG A 481 18.59 -28.65 -21.65
CA ARG A 481 18.86 -27.27 -21.25
C ARG A 481 18.31 -26.27 -22.26
N PHE A 482 17.54 -25.31 -21.75
CA PHE A 482 16.86 -24.28 -22.52
C PHE A 482 16.99 -22.93 -21.83
N THR A 483 17.06 -21.87 -22.62
CA THR A 483 16.94 -20.48 -22.13
C THR A 483 15.63 -19.89 -22.60
N LEU A 484 14.89 -19.31 -21.68
CA LEU A 484 13.68 -18.55 -21.93
C LEU A 484 13.97 -17.06 -21.81
N THR A 485 13.31 -16.29 -22.66
CA THR A 485 13.22 -14.83 -22.52
C THR A 485 11.77 -14.42 -22.39
N PHE A 486 11.54 -13.36 -21.62
CA PHE A 486 10.21 -12.79 -21.35
C PHE A 486 10.25 -11.27 -21.55
N THR A 487 9.08 -10.65 -21.68
CA THR A 487 8.99 -9.19 -21.66
C THR A 487 9.53 -8.61 -20.34
N SER A 488 9.96 -7.35 -20.36
CA SER A 488 10.48 -6.70 -19.13
C SER A 488 9.42 -6.52 -18.05
N GLY A 489 8.18 -6.22 -18.44
CA GLY A 489 7.07 -6.01 -17.50
C GLY A 489 6.47 -7.31 -16.98
N GLY A 490 6.44 -8.37 -17.79
CA GLY A 490 5.83 -9.65 -17.43
C GLY A 490 6.80 -10.69 -16.87
N SER A 491 8.12 -10.41 -16.82
CA SER A 491 9.14 -11.40 -16.44
C SER A 491 8.87 -12.12 -15.12
N SER A 492 8.44 -11.39 -14.08
CA SER A 492 8.16 -11.98 -12.76
C SER A 492 6.95 -12.91 -12.79
N PHE A 493 5.88 -12.50 -13.47
CA PHE A 493 4.68 -13.32 -13.61
C PHE A 493 4.94 -14.55 -14.50
N ALA A 494 5.64 -14.37 -15.61
CA ALA A 494 6.01 -15.46 -16.52
C ALA A 494 6.94 -16.48 -15.84
N GLU A 495 7.90 -16.03 -15.03
CA GLU A 495 8.75 -16.91 -14.23
C GLU A 495 7.93 -17.75 -13.24
N LEU A 496 7.08 -17.11 -12.43
CA LEU A 496 6.22 -17.80 -11.47
C LEU A 496 5.30 -18.80 -12.17
N TRP A 497 4.73 -18.42 -13.32
CA TRP A 497 3.90 -19.31 -14.13
C TRP A 497 4.66 -20.59 -14.54
N VAL A 498 5.92 -20.48 -14.97
CA VAL A 498 6.73 -21.66 -15.30
C VAL A 498 7.02 -22.50 -14.06
N ARG A 499 7.29 -21.88 -12.91
CA ARG A 499 7.54 -22.57 -11.62
C ARG A 499 6.32 -23.34 -11.14
N ASP A 500 5.16 -22.69 -11.14
CA ASP A 500 3.90 -23.28 -10.68
C ASP A 500 3.54 -24.53 -11.48
N TRP A 501 3.71 -24.49 -12.81
CA TRP A 501 3.46 -25.65 -13.67
C TRP A 501 4.50 -26.76 -13.50
N ALA A 502 5.77 -26.40 -13.32
CA ALA A 502 6.82 -27.38 -13.02
C ALA A 502 6.55 -28.13 -11.71
N GLU A 503 6.14 -27.41 -10.66
CA GLU A 503 5.77 -27.98 -9.37
C GLU A 503 4.48 -28.80 -9.45
N SER A 504 3.43 -28.26 -10.07
CA SER A 504 2.13 -28.92 -10.23
C SER A 504 2.24 -30.25 -10.99
N TRP A 505 3.10 -30.31 -12.02
CA TRP A 505 3.38 -31.53 -12.77
C TRP A 505 4.48 -32.40 -12.14
N ARG A 506 5.08 -31.96 -11.03
CA ARG A 506 6.15 -32.67 -10.30
C ARG A 506 7.30 -33.09 -11.21
N LEU A 507 7.71 -32.20 -12.12
CA LEU A 507 8.74 -32.49 -13.11
C LEU A 507 10.14 -32.32 -12.53
N ASP A 508 11.07 -33.17 -12.96
CA ASP A 508 12.47 -33.09 -12.58
C ASP A 508 13.20 -31.98 -13.38
N VAL A 509 13.03 -30.73 -12.95
CA VAL A 509 13.57 -29.53 -13.59
C VAL A 509 14.26 -28.60 -12.59
N ARG A 510 15.21 -27.82 -13.08
CA ARG A 510 15.91 -26.76 -12.36
C ARG A 510 15.68 -25.46 -13.10
N LEU A 511 15.12 -24.49 -12.38
CA LEU A 511 14.70 -23.20 -12.89
C LEU A 511 15.53 -22.10 -12.23
N LEU A 512 16.36 -21.42 -13.00
CA LEU A 512 17.20 -20.33 -12.52
C LEU A 512 16.83 -19.03 -13.23
N ASN A 513 16.32 -18.05 -12.48
CA ASN A 513 16.13 -16.70 -12.97
C ASN A 513 17.50 -16.01 -13.09
N GLN A 514 17.82 -15.55 -14.30
CA GLN A 514 19.07 -14.88 -14.64
C GLN A 514 18.86 -13.41 -15.03
N THR A 515 17.65 -12.86 -14.83
CA THR A 515 17.28 -11.48 -15.21
C THR A 515 18.20 -10.45 -14.54
N MET A 516 18.56 -10.65 -13.26
CA MET A 516 19.45 -9.73 -12.53
C MET A 516 20.93 -10.06 -12.69
N SER A 517 21.28 -11.29 -13.07
CA SER A 517 22.70 -11.74 -13.16
C SER A 517 23.30 -11.54 -14.54
N LEU A 518 22.47 -11.33 -15.57
CA LEU A 518 22.91 -11.09 -16.94
C LEU A 518 22.52 -9.69 -17.42
N GLY A 519 23.49 -8.99 -18.00
CA GLY A 519 23.23 -7.86 -18.89
C GLY A 519 22.91 -8.35 -20.31
N ALA A 520 22.25 -7.52 -21.10
CA ALA A 520 22.01 -7.81 -22.52
C ALA A 520 22.08 -6.53 -23.36
N ILE A 521 22.94 -6.54 -24.38
CA ILE A 521 23.11 -5.44 -25.34
C ILE A 521 22.64 -5.92 -26.71
N ASN A 522 21.66 -5.23 -27.29
CA ASN A 522 21.25 -5.44 -28.67
C ASN A 522 22.20 -4.66 -29.58
N VAL A 523 22.80 -5.31 -30.58
CA VAL A 523 23.58 -4.70 -31.65
C VAL A 523 22.79 -4.87 -32.94
N THR A 524 22.35 -3.77 -33.56
CA THR A 524 21.38 -3.79 -34.65
C THR A 524 21.71 -2.82 -35.78
N GLY A 525 21.32 -3.16 -37.01
CA GLY A 525 21.51 -2.40 -38.23
C GLY A 525 22.36 -3.13 -39.28
N PRO A 526 22.38 -2.66 -40.54
CA PRO A 526 23.09 -3.31 -41.63
C PRO A 526 24.60 -3.50 -41.38
N LEU A 527 25.23 -2.67 -40.54
CA LEU A 527 26.65 -2.77 -40.18
C LEU A 527 26.90 -3.57 -38.89
N ALA A 528 25.87 -4.19 -38.30
CA ALA A 528 26.00 -4.97 -37.06
C ALA A 528 26.95 -6.18 -37.21
N HIS A 529 26.92 -6.85 -38.38
CA HIS A 529 27.84 -7.94 -38.68
C HIS A 529 29.30 -7.46 -38.70
N GLU A 530 29.56 -6.31 -39.33
CA GLU A 530 30.90 -5.72 -39.38
C GLU A 530 31.41 -5.37 -37.97
N LEU A 531 30.57 -4.76 -37.14
CA LEU A 531 30.94 -4.46 -35.76
C LEU A 531 31.25 -5.73 -34.96
N LEU A 532 30.46 -6.80 -35.12
CA LEU A 532 30.73 -8.07 -34.45
C LEU A 532 32.02 -8.73 -34.93
N ALA A 533 32.32 -8.65 -36.24
CA ALA A 533 33.59 -9.14 -36.78
C ALA A 533 34.78 -8.39 -36.16
N ARG A 534 34.72 -7.06 -36.07
CA ARG A 534 35.73 -6.22 -35.37
C ARG A 534 35.83 -6.53 -33.88
N ALA A 535 34.73 -6.94 -33.26
CA ALA A 535 34.68 -7.37 -31.87
C ALA A 535 35.22 -8.80 -31.64
N GLY A 536 35.70 -9.48 -32.68
CA GLY A 536 36.28 -10.83 -32.59
C GLY A 536 35.30 -11.98 -32.84
N VAL A 537 34.08 -11.69 -33.30
CA VAL A 537 33.09 -12.71 -33.68
C VAL A 537 33.14 -12.94 -35.20
N GLY A 538 34.09 -13.75 -35.65
CA GLY A 538 34.29 -14.02 -37.07
C GLY A 538 33.19 -14.85 -37.76
N ASP A 539 32.38 -15.57 -36.98
CA ASP A 539 31.29 -16.41 -37.48
C ASP A 539 30.03 -16.22 -36.60
N PRO A 540 29.25 -15.16 -36.80
CA PRO A 540 28.07 -14.93 -35.97
C PRO A 540 26.93 -15.93 -36.28
N PRO A 541 26.02 -16.21 -35.33
CA PRO A 541 24.93 -17.17 -35.56
C PRO A 541 23.97 -16.72 -36.67
N GLN A 542 23.42 -17.68 -37.41
CA GLN A 542 22.38 -17.49 -38.43
C GLN A 542 21.04 -17.05 -37.82
N TYR A 543 20.13 -16.50 -38.63
CA TYR A 543 18.81 -16.04 -38.15
C TYR A 543 18.04 -17.13 -37.38
N LEU A 544 17.59 -16.79 -36.17
CA LEU A 544 16.99 -17.69 -35.17
C LEU A 544 17.91 -18.81 -34.67
N HIS A 545 19.22 -18.59 -34.71
CA HIS A 545 20.21 -19.37 -33.98
C HIS A 545 20.84 -18.56 -32.86
N HIS A 546 21.48 -19.27 -31.95
CA HIS A 546 22.27 -18.70 -30.88
C HIS A 546 23.51 -19.55 -30.64
N ARG A 547 24.55 -18.92 -30.10
CA ARG A 547 25.78 -19.62 -29.70
C ARG A 547 26.52 -18.84 -28.63
N THR A 548 27.47 -19.49 -27.98
CA THR A 548 28.45 -18.81 -27.14
C THR A 548 29.58 -18.27 -28.01
N ALA A 549 29.98 -17.03 -27.80
CA ALA A 549 31.12 -16.40 -28.47
C ALA A 549 31.80 -15.39 -27.55
N THR A 550 33.09 -15.14 -27.78
CA THR A 550 33.83 -14.09 -27.07
C THR A 550 33.72 -12.78 -27.85
N VAL A 551 33.18 -11.74 -27.22
CA VAL A 551 32.98 -10.42 -27.82
C VAL A 551 33.87 -9.42 -27.09
N THR A 552 34.89 -8.90 -27.75
CA THR A 552 35.91 -8.02 -27.16
C THR A 552 36.57 -8.61 -25.90
N GLY A 553 36.76 -9.93 -25.85
CA GLY A 553 37.31 -10.63 -24.69
C GLY A 553 36.30 -11.01 -23.60
N ILE A 554 35.01 -10.72 -23.78
CA ILE A 554 33.94 -11.04 -22.82
C ILE A 554 33.10 -12.20 -23.36
N LEU A 555 32.88 -13.23 -22.53
CA LEU A 555 32.06 -14.37 -22.91
C LEU A 555 30.58 -13.95 -22.99
N CYS A 556 30.02 -14.03 -24.18
CA CYS A 556 28.63 -13.70 -24.45
C CYS A 556 27.89 -14.91 -25.00
N ARG A 557 26.61 -15.00 -24.67
CA ARG A 557 25.64 -15.76 -25.44
C ARG A 557 25.02 -14.84 -26.48
N VAL A 558 25.31 -15.11 -27.74
CA VAL A 558 24.90 -14.30 -28.88
C VAL A 558 23.67 -14.93 -29.51
N PHE A 559 22.56 -14.19 -29.51
CA PHE A 559 21.31 -14.59 -30.15
C PHE A 559 21.09 -13.78 -31.42
N ARG A 560 20.84 -14.43 -32.56
CA ARG A 560 20.45 -13.74 -33.80
C ARG A 560 18.93 -13.73 -33.93
N LEU A 561 18.33 -12.62 -33.54
CA LEU A 561 16.91 -12.32 -33.73
C LEU A 561 16.73 -10.84 -34.02
N SER A 562 15.57 -10.42 -34.50
CA SER A 562 15.31 -9.02 -34.79
C SER A 562 13.93 -8.61 -34.31
N PHE A 563 13.90 -7.61 -33.44
CA PHE A 563 12.69 -6.85 -33.10
C PHE A 563 12.62 -5.51 -33.86
N THR A 564 13.73 -5.08 -34.47
CA THR A 564 13.83 -3.82 -35.24
C THR A 564 13.51 -4.00 -36.72
N GLY A 565 13.52 -5.23 -37.22
CA GLY A 565 13.44 -5.55 -38.65
C GLY A 565 14.77 -5.50 -39.39
N GLU A 566 15.88 -5.18 -38.72
CA GLU A 566 17.23 -5.18 -39.28
C GLU A 566 18.05 -6.38 -38.80
N VAL A 567 19.23 -6.58 -39.39
CA VAL A 567 20.27 -7.44 -38.82
C VAL A 567 20.51 -7.04 -37.36
N SER A 568 20.48 -8.00 -36.46
CA SER A 568 20.34 -7.78 -35.02
C SER A 568 20.89 -8.99 -34.24
N TYR A 569 21.64 -8.67 -33.19
CA TYR A 569 22.26 -9.63 -32.28
C TYR A 569 22.05 -9.19 -30.85
N GLU A 570 21.54 -10.06 -29.98
CA GLU A 570 21.54 -9.82 -28.54
C GLU A 570 22.74 -10.50 -27.90
N LEU A 571 23.52 -9.71 -27.17
CA LEU A 571 24.72 -10.15 -26.47
C LEU A 571 24.40 -10.28 -24.99
N HIS A 572 24.01 -11.48 -24.55
CA HIS A 572 23.74 -11.74 -23.14
C HIS A 572 25.06 -12.12 -22.46
N HIS A 573 25.40 -11.44 -21.37
CA HIS A 573 26.72 -11.52 -20.72
C HIS A 573 26.58 -11.32 -19.21
N SER A 574 27.64 -11.60 -18.44
CA SER A 574 27.66 -11.29 -17.01
C SER A 574 27.36 -9.81 -16.78
N VAL A 575 26.46 -9.49 -15.86
CA VAL A 575 26.09 -8.10 -15.53
C VAL A 575 27.29 -7.24 -15.13
N ALA A 576 28.34 -7.85 -14.55
CA ALA A 576 29.57 -7.16 -14.16
C ALA A 576 30.36 -6.60 -15.37
N ASP A 577 30.17 -7.19 -16.56
CA ASP A 577 30.90 -6.82 -17.77
C ASP A 577 30.16 -5.78 -18.63
N SER A 578 28.93 -5.39 -18.27
CA SER A 578 28.07 -4.58 -19.13
C SER A 578 28.67 -3.25 -19.53
N VAL A 579 29.18 -2.48 -18.56
CA VAL A 579 29.79 -1.17 -18.82
C VAL A 579 31.02 -1.32 -19.72
N THR A 580 31.84 -2.35 -19.49
CA THR A 580 33.04 -2.63 -20.28
C THR A 580 32.68 -2.98 -21.72
N LEU A 581 31.74 -3.91 -21.91
CA LEU A 581 31.29 -4.33 -23.24
C LEU A 581 30.67 -3.17 -24.01
N TRP A 582 29.77 -2.40 -23.37
CA TRP A 582 29.12 -1.23 -23.96
C TRP A 582 30.12 -0.20 -24.48
N ARG A 583 31.08 0.21 -23.64
CA ARG A 583 32.11 1.18 -24.02
C ARG A 583 33.03 0.66 -25.12
N ARG A 584 33.38 -0.64 -25.12
CA ARG A 584 34.22 -1.25 -26.15
C ARG A 584 33.51 -1.28 -27.50
N LEU A 585 32.23 -1.64 -27.53
CA LEU A 585 31.42 -1.62 -28.76
C LEU A 585 31.30 -0.20 -29.34
N LEU A 586 31.00 0.81 -28.50
CA LEU A 586 30.95 2.21 -28.94
C LEU A 586 32.29 2.68 -29.53
N ARG A 587 33.41 2.31 -28.92
CA ARG A 587 34.74 2.67 -29.45
C ARG A 587 35.04 1.97 -30.78
N LEU A 588 34.74 0.68 -30.90
CA LEU A 588 35.02 -0.10 -32.11
C LEU A 588 34.15 0.30 -33.32
N GLY A 589 32.95 0.80 -33.06
CA GLY A 589 32.03 1.27 -34.09
C GLY A 589 32.07 2.78 -34.34
N ALA A 590 33.03 3.51 -33.77
CA ALA A 590 33.06 4.97 -33.83
C ALA A 590 33.14 5.49 -35.29
N ASP A 591 33.99 4.88 -36.12
CA ASP A 591 34.12 5.16 -37.56
C ASP A 591 32.93 4.63 -38.38
N LEU A 592 32.18 3.66 -37.85
CA LEU A 592 30.90 3.20 -38.42
C LEU A 592 29.72 4.13 -38.08
N GLY A 593 29.96 5.19 -37.31
CA GLY A 593 28.93 6.09 -36.84
C GLY A 593 27.96 5.46 -35.83
N ILE A 594 28.44 4.50 -35.02
CA ILE A 594 27.61 3.81 -34.01
C ILE A 594 26.93 4.80 -33.07
N LYS A 595 25.63 4.61 -32.86
CA LYS A 595 24.86 5.39 -31.88
C LYS A 595 24.06 4.47 -30.97
N PRO A 596 23.96 4.75 -29.66
CA PRO A 596 22.98 4.06 -28.85
C PRO A 596 21.56 4.46 -29.26
N HIS A 597 20.57 3.59 -29.07
CA HIS A 597 19.16 3.93 -29.23
C HIS A 597 18.37 3.65 -27.96
N GLY A 598 17.36 4.48 -27.71
CA GLY A 598 16.41 4.33 -26.62
C GLY A 598 15.16 3.53 -26.98
N VAL A 599 14.26 3.37 -26.01
CA VAL A 599 12.98 2.67 -26.17
C VAL A 599 12.09 3.33 -27.22
N GLU A 600 12.11 4.65 -27.35
CA GLU A 600 11.25 5.36 -28.30
C GLU A 600 11.57 4.98 -29.76
N ALA A 601 12.85 5.02 -30.13
CA ALA A 601 13.30 4.58 -31.45
C ALA A 601 12.98 3.09 -31.69
N LEU A 602 13.13 2.25 -30.66
CA LEU A 602 12.78 0.83 -30.72
C LEU A 602 11.27 0.61 -30.99
N LEU A 603 10.41 1.41 -30.36
CA LEU A 603 8.96 1.35 -30.57
C LEU A 603 8.55 1.74 -32.00
N MET A 604 9.27 2.68 -32.63
CA MET A 604 9.07 2.99 -34.04
C MET A 604 9.45 1.80 -34.93
N LEU A 605 10.63 1.24 -34.70
CA LEU A 605 11.20 0.16 -35.52
C LEU A 605 10.37 -1.13 -35.44
N ARG A 606 9.91 -1.50 -34.25
CA ARG A 606 9.07 -2.70 -34.05
C ARG A 606 7.68 -2.53 -34.65
N LEU A 607 7.12 -1.31 -34.57
CA LEU A 607 5.79 -1.03 -35.09
C LEU A 607 5.77 -1.10 -36.62
N GLU A 608 6.82 -0.64 -37.29
CA GLU A 608 7.00 -0.85 -38.74
C GLU A 608 7.00 -2.33 -39.14
N LYS A 609 7.39 -3.23 -38.23
CA LYS A 609 7.30 -4.68 -38.44
C LYS A 609 5.96 -5.29 -38.02
N GLY A 610 5.05 -4.50 -37.45
CA GLY A 610 3.80 -4.95 -36.87
C GLY A 610 3.98 -5.89 -35.68
N HIS A 611 5.14 -5.83 -35.01
CA HIS A 611 5.39 -6.61 -33.81
C HIS A 611 4.59 -6.03 -32.65
N ILE A 612 3.97 -6.91 -31.87
CA ILE A 612 3.18 -6.54 -30.70
C ILE A 612 4.07 -6.25 -29.50
N VAL A 613 3.55 -5.46 -28.56
CA VAL A 613 4.06 -5.33 -27.19
C VAL A 613 2.98 -5.82 -26.24
N VAL A 614 3.26 -6.89 -25.48
CA VAL A 614 2.33 -7.41 -24.48
C VAL A 614 2.04 -6.32 -23.44
N GLY A 615 0.75 -6.14 -23.14
CA GLY A 615 0.22 -5.10 -22.25
C GLY A 615 -0.04 -3.75 -22.91
N GLN A 616 0.42 -3.55 -24.16
CA GLN A 616 0.08 -2.37 -24.98
C GLN A 616 -0.84 -2.77 -26.14
N ASP A 617 -0.44 -3.76 -26.93
CA ASP A 617 -1.22 -4.28 -28.06
C ASP A 617 -2.11 -5.47 -27.66
N THR A 618 -1.99 -5.95 -26.42
CA THR A 618 -2.76 -7.06 -25.86
C THR A 618 -3.51 -6.65 -24.60
N ASP A 619 -4.77 -7.05 -24.52
CA ASP A 619 -5.65 -6.97 -23.35
C ASP A 619 -5.73 -8.31 -22.58
N PHE A 620 -6.39 -8.30 -21.41
CA PHE A 620 -6.63 -9.48 -20.57
C PHE A 620 -7.36 -10.65 -21.26
N ASP A 621 -8.05 -10.40 -22.39
CA ASP A 621 -8.80 -11.39 -23.18
C ASP A 621 -8.24 -11.57 -24.60
N SER A 622 -6.98 -11.21 -24.81
CA SER A 622 -6.30 -11.34 -26.09
C SER A 622 -5.93 -12.79 -26.37
N THR A 623 -6.70 -13.45 -27.23
CA THR A 623 -6.37 -14.78 -27.76
C THR A 623 -5.41 -14.65 -28.95
N PRO A 624 -4.61 -15.69 -29.28
CA PRO A 624 -3.75 -15.70 -30.46
C PRO A 624 -4.49 -15.33 -31.75
N ARG A 625 -5.74 -15.74 -31.91
CA ARG A 625 -6.58 -15.38 -33.07
C ARG A 625 -6.95 -13.89 -33.10
N ARG A 626 -7.29 -13.31 -31.95
CA ARG A 626 -7.61 -11.89 -31.81
C ARG A 626 -6.43 -10.97 -32.10
N ILE A 627 -5.20 -11.41 -31.81
CA ILE A 627 -3.98 -10.65 -32.14
C ILE A 627 -3.35 -11.05 -33.49
N ASN A 628 -4.03 -11.86 -34.30
CA ASN A 628 -3.53 -12.35 -35.60
C ASN A 628 -2.20 -13.16 -35.51
N HIS A 629 -2.03 -13.95 -34.45
CA HIS A 629 -0.85 -14.78 -34.17
C HIS A 629 -1.16 -16.30 -34.12
N GLU A 630 -2.19 -16.76 -34.83
CA GLU A 630 -2.55 -18.19 -34.90
C GLU A 630 -1.38 -19.07 -35.37
N TRP A 631 -0.48 -18.51 -36.18
CA TRP A 631 0.73 -19.17 -36.65
C TRP A 631 1.66 -19.65 -35.52
N ALA A 632 1.61 -19.01 -34.34
CA ALA A 632 2.40 -19.37 -33.16
C ALA A 632 1.81 -20.56 -32.38
N VAL A 633 0.55 -20.93 -32.65
CA VAL A 633 -0.19 -22.00 -31.99
C VAL A 633 -0.23 -23.25 -32.86
N LYS A 634 -0.01 -24.43 -32.26
CA LYS A 634 -0.04 -25.73 -32.91
C LYS A 634 -1.15 -26.58 -32.29
N LEU A 635 -2.38 -26.37 -32.77
CA LEU A 635 -3.58 -27.06 -32.27
C LEU A 635 -3.58 -28.58 -32.52
N ASP A 636 -2.73 -29.04 -33.44
CA ASP A 636 -2.47 -30.44 -33.71
C ASP A 636 -1.62 -31.12 -32.61
N LYS A 637 -1.05 -30.36 -31.67
CA LYS A 637 -0.51 -30.92 -30.42
C LYS A 637 -1.63 -31.52 -29.57
N PRO A 638 -1.36 -32.64 -28.87
CA PRO A 638 -2.36 -33.29 -28.02
C PRO A 638 -2.80 -32.39 -26.87
N ASP A 639 -1.85 -31.72 -26.20
CA ASP A 639 -2.13 -30.85 -25.08
C ASP A 639 -1.13 -29.69 -24.95
N PHE A 640 -1.59 -28.58 -24.37
CA PHE A 640 -0.79 -27.48 -23.83
C PHE A 640 -1.67 -26.55 -22.98
N VAL A 641 -1.07 -25.78 -22.07
CA VAL A 641 -1.79 -24.81 -21.23
C VAL A 641 -2.56 -23.81 -22.10
N GLY A 642 -3.89 -23.77 -21.91
CA GLY A 642 -4.80 -22.92 -22.68
C GLY A 642 -5.42 -23.57 -23.93
N ARG A 643 -4.98 -24.77 -24.35
CA ARG A 643 -5.47 -25.44 -25.56
C ARG A 643 -6.99 -25.62 -25.60
N GLN A 644 -7.57 -26.14 -24.52
CA GLN A 644 -9.02 -26.40 -24.44
C GLN A 644 -9.84 -25.12 -24.52
N ALA A 645 -9.33 -24.02 -23.98
CA ALA A 645 -9.99 -22.73 -24.08
C ALA A 645 -9.93 -22.18 -25.52
N ILE A 646 -8.79 -22.31 -26.21
CA ILE A 646 -8.68 -21.93 -27.63
C ILE A 646 -9.67 -22.73 -28.49
N LEU A 647 -9.72 -24.06 -28.35
CA LEU A 647 -10.65 -24.90 -29.11
C LEU A 647 -12.14 -24.53 -28.92
N ARG A 648 -12.48 -23.97 -27.76
CA ARG A 648 -13.85 -23.48 -27.48
C ARG A 648 -14.06 -22.08 -28.03
N THR A 649 -13.12 -21.18 -27.80
CA THR A 649 -13.22 -19.77 -28.18
C THR A 649 -13.09 -19.56 -29.69
N ASP A 650 -12.33 -20.39 -30.40
CA ASP A 650 -12.21 -20.30 -31.86
C ASP A 650 -13.53 -20.63 -32.60
N LYS A 651 -14.47 -21.32 -31.94
CA LYS A 651 -15.80 -21.57 -32.50
C LYS A 651 -16.74 -20.36 -32.39
N VAL A 652 -16.39 -19.39 -31.54
CA VAL A 652 -17.15 -18.16 -31.38
C VAL A 652 -16.73 -17.19 -32.50
N PRO A 653 -17.68 -16.52 -33.17
CA PRO A 653 -17.37 -15.45 -34.11
C PRO A 653 -16.51 -14.37 -33.44
N LEU A 654 -15.50 -13.86 -34.15
CA LEU A 654 -14.68 -12.76 -33.64
C LEU A 654 -15.53 -11.48 -33.60
N ASP A 655 -15.52 -10.82 -32.46
CA ASP A 655 -16.11 -9.50 -32.23
C ASP A 655 -15.11 -8.38 -32.51
N ARG A 656 -13.82 -8.61 -32.23
CA ARG A 656 -12.70 -7.70 -32.50
C ARG A 656 -11.41 -8.43 -32.88
N GLN A 657 -10.53 -7.74 -33.59
CA GLN A 657 -9.20 -8.21 -33.93
C GLN A 657 -8.20 -7.04 -33.98
N LEU A 658 -6.95 -7.28 -33.60
CA LEU A 658 -5.86 -6.34 -33.75
C LEU A 658 -5.44 -6.28 -35.23
N ALA A 659 -5.32 -5.08 -35.79
CA ALA A 659 -4.98 -4.88 -37.19
C ALA A 659 -3.95 -3.76 -37.37
N GLY A 660 -3.23 -3.82 -38.50
CA GLY A 660 -2.36 -2.74 -38.96
C GLY A 660 -3.16 -1.65 -39.65
N LEU A 661 -2.84 -0.39 -39.35
CA LEU A 661 -3.50 0.79 -39.90
C LEU A 661 -2.45 1.78 -40.40
N GLU A 662 -2.79 2.55 -41.41
CA GLU A 662 -1.97 3.66 -41.90
C GLU A 662 -2.81 4.91 -42.17
N MET A 663 -2.16 6.08 -42.10
CA MET A 663 -2.77 7.35 -42.49
C MET A 663 -1.71 8.38 -42.91
N GLU A 664 -2.12 9.34 -43.72
CA GLU A 664 -1.27 10.45 -44.14
C GLU A 664 -1.05 11.49 -43.03
N GLY A 665 0.12 12.12 -43.05
CA GLY A 665 0.50 13.15 -42.08
C GLY A 665 0.92 12.59 -40.71
N PRO A 666 0.82 13.40 -39.63
CA PRO A 666 1.34 13.02 -38.32
C PRO A 666 0.55 11.86 -37.70
N ALA A 667 1.23 11.03 -36.93
CA ALA A 667 0.60 9.95 -36.19
C ALA A 667 -0.30 10.50 -35.07
N PRO A 668 -1.49 9.90 -34.84
CA PRO A 668 -2.35 10.26 -33.73
C PRO A 668 -1.75 9.78 -32.39
N ALA A 669 -2.30 10.25 -31.27
CA ALA A 669 -1.92 9.69 -29.97
C ALA A 669 -2.38 8.23 -29.84
N GLU A 670 -1.63 7.42 -29.09
CA GLU A 670 -2.10 6.11 -28.64
C GLU A 670 -3.40 6.28 -27.82
N GLY A 671 -4.34 5.35 -27.96
CA GLY A 671 -5.70 5.45 -27.41
C GLY A 671 -6.70 6.23 -28.28
N ALA A 672 -6.27 6.82 -29.41
CA ALA A 672 -7.18 7.50 -30.32
C ALA A 672 -8.29 6.57 -30.82
N LEU A 673 -9.53 7.09 -30.84
CA LEU A 673 -10.71 6.35 -31.29
C LEU A 673 -10.71 6.21 -32.81
N ILE A 674 -11.16 5.04 -33.26
CA ILE A 674 -11.29 4.66 -34.66
C ILE A 674 -12.77 4.56 -35.01
N TRP A 675 -13.15 5.19 -36.13
CA TRP A 675 -14.53 5.29 -36.59
C TRP A 675 -14.69 4.73 -38.01
N LYS A 676 -15.87 4.17 -38.30
CA LYS A 676 -16.37 3.89 -39.65
C LYS A 676 -17.64 4.71 -39.84
N GLY A 677 -17.56 5.82 -40.58
CA GLY A 677 -18.66 6.79 -40.61
C GLY A 677 -18.91 7.34 -39.20
N SER A 678 -20.12 7.16 -38.68
CA SER A 678 -20.49 7.51 -37.30
C SER A 678 -20.27 6.39 -36.28
N ASP A 679 -19.91 5.18 -36.72
CA ASP A 679 -19.83 4.02 -35.85
C ASP A 679 -18.46 3.90 -35.20
N TYR A 680 -18.44 3.79 -33.87
CA TYR A 680 -17.22 3.50 -33.12
C TYR A 680 -16.80 2.04 -33.37
N VAL A 681 -15.63 1.87 -33.99
CA VAL A 681 -15.10 0.55 -34.36
C VAL A 681 -13.85 0.16 -33.60
N GLY A 682 -13.29 1.01 -32.73
CA GLY A 682 -12.21 0.61 -31.81
C GLY A 682 -11.21 1.71 -31.52
N PHE A 683 -9.98 1.35 -31.19
CA PHE A 683 -8.95 2.30 -30.75
C PHE A 683 -7.54 1.90 -31.17
N VAL A 684 -6.67 2.90 -31.31
CA VAL A 684 -5.25 2.75 -31.63
C VAL A 684 -4.49 2.30 -30.39
N THR A 685 -3.69 1.23 -30.48
CA THR A 685 -2.84 0.72 -29.39
C THR A 685 -1.40 1.20 -29.48
N SER A 686 -0.88 1.29 -30.70
CA SER A 686 0.49 1.70 -31.00
C SER A 686 0.49 2.67 -32.16
N SER A 687 1.24 3.76 -32.08
CA SER A 687 1.15 4.83 -33.08
C SER A 687 2.47 5.56 -33.26
N VAL A 688 3.01 5.56 -34.48
CA VAL A 688 4.23 6.32 -34.81
C VAL A 688 4.16 6.90 -36.23
N PHE A 689 4.84 8.02 -36.43
CA PHE A 689 5.15 8.49 -37.77
C PHE A 689 6.40 7.76 -38.26
N SER A 690 6.30 6.97 -39.33
CA SER A 690 7.42 6.21 -39.87
C SER A 690 8.28 7.08 -40.79
N PRO A 691 9.55 7.36 -40.45
CA PRO A 691 10.42 8.18 -41.30
C PRO A 691 10.73 7.52 -42.66
N VAL A 692 10.80 6.19 -42.72
CA VAL A 692 11.11 5.48 -43.97
C VAL A 692 9.90 5.37 -44.90
N LEU A 693 8.68 5.27 -44.34
CA LEU A 693 7.45 5.17 -45.12
C LEU A 693 6.83 6.54 -45.43
N GLY A 694 7.23 7.60 -44.71
CA GLY A 694 6.73 8.96 -44.90
C GLY A 694 5.28 9.17 -44.45
N LYS A 695 4.75 8.25 -43.63
CA LYS A 695 3.34 8.24 -43.18
C LYS A 695 3.22 7.66 -41.78
N ALA A 696 2.06 7.88 -41.14
CA ALA A 696 1.75 7.27 -39.87
C ALA A 696 1.37 5.80 -40.04
N VAL A 697 1.93 4.94 -39.19
CA VAL A 697 1.61 3.53 -39.07
C VAL A 697 1.20 3.21 -37.64
N MET A 698 0.18 2.36 -37.49
CA MET A 698 -0.45 2.08 -36.21
C MET A 698 -0.85 0.61 -36.10
N LEU A 699 -0.88 0.10 -34.88
CA LEU A 699 -1.71 -1.06 -34.54
C LEU A 699 -2.96 -0.56 -33.82
N GLY A 700 -4.08 -1.24 -34.00
CA GLY A 700 -5.32 -0.90 -33.30
C GLY A 700 -6.30 -2.05 -33.25
N TRP A 701 -7.10 -2.09 -32.18
CA TRP A 701 -8.21 -3.01 -32.05
C TRP A 701 -9.36 -2.52 -32.92
N LEU A 702 -9.87 -3.40 -33.78
CA LEU A 702 -11.01 -3.13 -34.65
C LEU A 702 -12.11 -4.14 -34.39
N LYS A 703 -13.34 -3.66 -34.24
CA LYS A 703 -14.55 -4.49 -34.25
C LYS A 703 -14.81 -5.02 -35.65
N LEU A 704 -15.31 -6.25 -35.72
CA LEU A 704 -15.84 -6.79 -36.97
C LEU A 704 -17.26 -6.25 -37.18
N LEU A 705 -17.52 -5.71 -38.37
CA LEU A 705 -18.84 -5.29 -38.82
C LEU A 705 -19.33 -6.32 -39.83
N GLU A 706 -20.48 -6.94 -39.58
CA GLU A 706 -21.04 -7.99 -40.45
C GLU A 706 -20.06 -9.15 -40.72
N GLY A 707 -19.17 -9.43 -39.76
CA GLY A 707 -18.16 -10.49 -39.88
C GLY A 707 -16.86 -10.10 -40.59
N GLU A 708 -16.70 -8.83 -40.97
CA GLU A 708 -15.50 -8.33 -41.64
C GLU A 708 -14.86 -7.15 -40.91
N LEU A 709 -13.54 -7.01 -41.04
CA LEU A 709 -12.83 -5.84 -40.52
C LEU A 709 -12.95 -4.66 -41.49
N PRO A 710 -13.42 -3.48 -41.04
CA PRO A 710 -13.55 -2.31 -41.89
C PRO A 710 -12.22 -1.92 -42.53
N ALA A 711 -12.24 -1.61 -43.83
CA ALA A 711 -11.04 -1.27 -44.60
C ALA A 711 -10.71 0.24 -44.56
N GLU A 712 -11.72 1.08 -44.69
CA GLU A 712 -11.60 2.55 -44.64
C GLU A 712 -12.13 3.07 -43.30
N LEU A 713 -11.35 3.92 -42.66
CA LEU A 713 -11.53 4.34 -41.28
C LEU A 713 -11.35 5.85 -41.17
N THR A 714 -11.77 6.41 -40.04
CA THR A 714 -11.48 7.79 -39.64
C THR A 714 -10.90 7.80 -38.24
N ILE A 715 -9.75 8.45 -38.09
CA ILE A 715 -9.04 8.59 -36.81
C ILE A 715 -8.73 10.08 -36.65
N VAL A 716 -9.11 10.67 -35.51
CA VAL A 716 -8.96 12.12 -35.24
C VAL A 716 -9.46 13.01 -36.39
N GLY A 717 -10.58 12.63 -37.01
CA GLY A 717 -11.20 13.36 -38.14
C GLY A 717 -10.46 13.23 -39.48
N ARG A 718 -9.43 12.39 -39.60
CA ARG A 718 -8.65 12.17 -40.83
C ARG A 718 -8.85 10.76 -41.38
N PRO A 719 -8.81 10.58 -42.72
CA PRO A 719 -8.88 9.25 -43.34
C PRO A 719 -7.72 8.36 -42.91
N ALA A 720 -8.03 7.11 -42.61
CA ALA A 720 -7.07 6.04 -42.32
C ALA A 720 -7.50 4.75 -43.03
N ARG A 721 -6.56 3.82 -43.24
CA ARG A 721 -6.81 2.56 -43.93
C ARG A 721 -6.26 1.38 -43.15
N ARG A 722 -7.02 0.29 -43.08
CA ARG A 722 -6.52 -1.01 -42.63
C ARG A 722 -5.60 -1.63 -43.68
N VAL A 723 -4.41 -2.05 -43.29
CA VAL A 723 -3.39 -2.66 -44.15
C VAL A 723 -2.77 -3.91 -43.51
N PRO A 724 -2.23 -4.84 -44.31
CA PRO A 724 -1.47 -5.97 -43.77
C PRO A 724 -0.20 -5.50 -43.04
N THR A 725 0.19 -6.25 -42.02
CA THR A 725 1.52 -6.14 -41.40
C THR A 725 2.42 -7.28 -41.89
N PRO A 726 3.75 -7.11 -41.91
CA PRO A 726 4.55 -5.91 -41.62
C PRO A 726 4.32 -4.73 -42.59
N PHE A 727 4.49 -3.48 -42.13
CA PHE A 727 4.39 -2.28 -43.00
C PHE A 727 5.68 -2.04 -43.82
N TYR A 728 6.82 -2.46 -43.27
CA TYR A 728 8.14 -2.29 -43.87
C TYR A 728 8.85 -3.64 -44.02
N ASP A 729 9.47 -3.88 -45.18
CA ASP A 729 10.21 -5.12 -45.52
C ASP A 729 9.38 -6.39 -45.19
N SER A 730 8.21 -6.53 -45.82
CA SER A 730 7.25 -7.62 -45.54
C SER A 730 7.87 -9.02 -45.69
N GLU A 731 8.81 -9.18 -46.62
CA GLU A 731 9.55 -10.43 -46.84
C GLU A 731 10.57 -10.73 -45.73
N GLY A 732 10.90 -9.74 -44.89
CA GLY A 732 11.89 -9.85 -43.82
C GLY A 732 13.31 -10.04 -44.34
N SER A 733 13.59 -9.57 -45.55
CA SER A 733 14.87 -9.77 -46.24
C SER A 733 16.04 -9.17 -45.47
N ARG A 734 15.84 -8.01 -44.84
CA ARG A 734 16.89 -7.30 -44.08
C ARG A 734 17.15 -7.94 -42.73
N ALA A 735 16.09 -8.38 -42.05
CA ALA A 735 16.22 -9.08 -40.77
C ALA A 735 16.95 -10.43 -40.92
N ARG A 736 16.73 -11.11 -42.07
CA ARG A 736 17.28 -12.44 -42.38
C ARG A 736 18.64 -12.42 -43.09
N ALA A 737 19.11 -11.24 -43.52
CA ALA A 737 20.39 -11.05 -44.17
C ALA A 737 21.58 -11.46 -43.28
#